data_AF-A0A1V6GRI4-F1
#
_entry.id   AF-A0A1V6GRI4-F1
#
_cell.length_a   1.000
_cell.length_b   1.000
_cell.length_c   1.000
_cell.angle_alpha   90.00
_cell.angle_beta   90.00
_cell.angle_gamma   90.00
#
_symmetry.space_group_name_H-M   'P 1'
#
loop_
_entity.id
_entity.type
_entity.pdbx_description
1 polymer ?
#
loop_
_entity_poly.entity_id
_entity_poly.type
_entity_poly.pdbx_seq_one_letter_code
_entity_poly.pdbx_strand_id
1 'polypeptide(L)'
;MKNRTLPILFDKEDHDLLDIVNEVLHRDKSRVYIKNLLNPYLHPHGIREMAASRELRIAYAVAHLLNSLDVGEAKDRLSALRSLRDEVLSSAETPFRMNTARVLVQIMKMLVRRQGDLRSRLELAHDFRLAASGRPRVIREQLSRHHLLEMPEEWNQIATDDHVHDVNTKGRKSPSHLIMDAWIKGIRRLKIIYYNYVKADVAEELLEAAQIMGIRVRIGIEFTPRFRDRYVQIIWAPRGLLDTQDYLNFLKEPHVAAFTEEGEKVSEYKQRYVLAILDEFNSRHRNTIKQTYGIDLDPIEESEFLEFVGIGQMSILHLAELIHTRMLPAMQARTEELRSIHTLSGEKDRDEIERLVDDMNNLDSEAIVEKFLRPSSNPGIPDPNTPRDDPDLPGLLRLSPSELVERFERLHSGYSITLGLSGLEVEDVLEIIYDCGGKITHLENFNLKDYITGKTPPYGEINELQRALNSGNVISLKRILQSIIHKVDSSDHPDRESRKEKLTTILHDIGSLHGLYDNSILTSRIGSDSAGRSHHLYGMGLVIRDTLPSRVQKNIQTTLSDSRFIVPIHTRVYLRVAYIPREISSPFIRGLSRWAKNVPGLRFIGKRRQEEWVTIKNSTVIGGQGNVVTLGGIDVERTNQLFLHPPEEHERSNPVSWRYMNSTLKNWIKILLGFLPAFLTFYLTKDWWLLGYFGAFIWFGITGLRNILQSVLGGGGFRRSPLLKWDDYVSWERLTDSLLFTGFSVPLLDYVIKTVILDRMFGITVATGPVVLYTVMAIANGIYISSHNAFRGFQKGVIIGNFFRTVLSIPLAILFNIVLGAILFAFGIPGVNLVLQKWAAIISKAASDCVAGIIEGLADRYRNIDIRQRDYRSKLDQLFNSYALMEIFFPESDILKMLDSPDELFRKLHSEATDLEHIVSIHALDLLYFWMYQPRAEGALRMIMKELSPEELRIFVQTQSILSREREISQLFLDGIVGKNFSRALSFYLDRSGQYLRTIRNEA
;
A
#
# COMPACT_ATOMS: atom_id res chain seq x y z
N MET A 1 0.80 29.75 -27.03
CA MET A 1 1.75 28.95 -27.84
C MET A 1 1.54 27.47 -27.51
N LYS A 2 1.37 26.59 -28.51
CA LYS A 2 1.26 25.14 -28.26
C LYS A 2 2.60 24.64 -27.72
N ASN A 3 2.67 24.29 -26.44
CA ASN A 3 3.79 23.61 -25.80
C ASN A 3 4.00 22.22 -26.44
N ARG A 4 4.64 22.18 -27.62
CA ARG A 4 5.17 20.93 -28.17
C ARG A 4 6.45 20.60 -27.39
N THR A 5 6.37 19.59 -26.54
CA THR A 5 7.53 18.98 -25.90
C THR A 5 8.56 18.59 -26.96
N LEU A 6 9.84 18.82 -26.68
CA LEU A 6 10.94 18.42 -27.57
C LEU A 6 10.88 16.90 -27.82
N PRO A 7 11.05 16.41 -29.07
CA PRO A 7 10.97 14.97 -29.42
C PRO A 7 12.03 14.07 -28.76
N ILE A 8 12.86 14.63 -27.86
CA ILE A 8 13.94 13.98 -27.12
C ILE A 8 13.46 13.54 -25.71
N LEU A 9 12.40 14.17 -25.19
CA LEU A 9 11.86 13.94 -23.85
C LEU A 9 10.52 13.20 -23.92
N PHE A 10 10.31 12.29 -22.96
CA PHE A 10 9.13 11.44 -22.83
C PHE A 10 8.95 10.45 -23.99
N ASP A 11 8.28 9.34 -23.68
CA ASP A 11 7.92 8.32 -24.63
C ASP A 11 6.49 8.54 -25.13
N LYS A 12 6.13 8.00 -26.31
CA LYS A 12 4.77 8.17 -26.87
C LYS A 12 3.70 7.67 -25.90
N GLU A 13 3.97 6.57 -25.21
CA GLU A 13 2.99 5.99 -24.29
C GLU A 13 2.85 6.80 -23.00
N ASP A 14 3.75 7.74 -22.68
CA ASP A 14 3.55 8.70 -21.59
C ASP A 14 2.44 9.69 -21.94
N HIS A 15 2.39 10.12 -23.21
CA HIS A 15 1.32 10.96 -23.75
C HIS A 15 0.00 10.20 -23.84
N ASP A 16 0.03 8.97 -24.37
CA ASP A 16 -1.17 8.13 -24.48
C ASP A 16 -1.79 7.88 -23.09
N LEU A 17 -0.97 7.63 -22.07
CA LEU A 17 -1.43 7.48 -20.67
C LEU A 17 -2.10 8.75 -20.16
N LEU A 18 -1.52 9.92 -20.43
CA LEU A 18 -2.07 11.20 -19.97
C LEU A 18 -3.41 11.52 -20.63
N ASP A 19 -3.52 11.30 -21.95
CA ASP A 19 -4.76 11.48 -22.71
C ASP A 19 -5.87 10.58 -22.17
N ILE A 20 -5.53 9.34 -21.82
CA ILE A 20 -6.46 8.40 -21.20
C ILE A 20 -6.92 8.90 -19.84
N VAL A 21 -6.03 9.35 -18.97
CA VAL A 21 -6.43 9.88 -17.65
C VAL A 21 -7.36 11.10 -17.81
N ASN A 22 -7.08 11.97 -18.77
CA ASN A 22 -7.98 13.09 -19.10
C ASN A 22 -9.35 12.59 -19.60
N GLU A 23 -9.40 11.55 -20.43
CA GLU A 23 -10.67 10.97 -20.91
C GLU A 23 -11.51 10.41 -19.77
N VAL A 24 -10.89 9.80 -18.76
CA VAL A 24 -11.60 9.25 -17.57
C VAL A 24 -12.19 10.36 -16.70
N LEU A 25 -11.45 11.46 -16.53
CA LEU A 25 -11.87 12.57 -15.66
C LEU A 25 -12.97 13.45 -16.29
N HIS A 26 -13.05 13.53 -17.63
CA HIS A 26 -13.86 14.55 -18.31
C HIS A 26 -15.09 14.03 -19.09
N ARG A 27 -15.38 12.72 -19.17
CA ARG A 27 -16.51 12.20 -19.99
C ARG A 27 -17.34 11.10 -19.34
N ASP A 28 -18.67 11.23 -19.43
CA ASP A 28 -19.63 10.22 -18.96
C ASP A 28 -19.73 8.98 -19.86
N LYS A 29 -19.64 9.12 -21.19
CA LYS A 29 -19.87 7.98 -22.13
C LYS A 29 -18.72 6.98 -22.21
N SER A 30 -17.50 7.33 -21.83
CA SER A 30 -16.35 6.41 -21.72
C SER A 30 -16.47 5.48 -20.50
N ARG A 31 -17.32 5.83 -19.51
CA ARG A 31 -17.49 5.09 -18.25
C ARG A 31 -17.99 3.66 -18.45
N VAL A 32 -18.93 3.42 -19.37
CA VAL A 32 -19.51 2.08 -19.60
C VAL A 32 -18.44 1.08 -20.05
N TYR A 33 -17.65 1.44 -21.06
CA TYR A 33 -16.60 0.55 -21.58
C TYR A 33 -15.45 0.33 -20.59
N ILE A 34 -15.14 1.33 -19.76
CA ILE A 34 -14.11 1.21 -18.71
C ILE A 34 -14.62 0.36 -17.56
N LYS A 35 -15.88 0.55 -17.14
CA LYS A 35 -16.53 -0.25 -16.09
C LYS A 35 -16.55 -1.73 -16.48
N ASN A 36 -16.84 -2.03 -17.74
CA ASN A 36 -16.79 -3.40 -18.25
C ASN A 36 -15.37 -3.98 -18.25
N LEU A 37 -14.35 -3.21 -18.67
CA LEU A 37 -12.94 -3.65 -18.62
C LEU A 37 -12.47 -3.97 -17.19
N LEU A 38 -13.00 -3.22 -16.21
CA LEU A 38 -12.71 -3.36 -14.78
C LEU A 38 -13.71 -4.27 -14.04
N ASN A 39 -14.51 -5.05 -14.77
CA ASN A 39 -15.45 -5.99 -14.18
C ASN A 39 -14.72 -6.91 -13.18
N PRO A 40 -15.21 -7.07 -11.94
CA PRO A 40 -14.55 -7.83 -10.88
C PRO A 40 -14.39 -9.31 -11.21
N TYR A 41 -15.22 -9.86 -12.11
CA TYR A 41 -15.11 -11.24 -12.55
C TYR A 41 -14.04 -11.43 -13.63
N LEU A 42 -13.58 -10.37 -14.31
CA LEU A 42 -12.46 -10.46 -15.26
C LEU A 42 -11.13 -10.43 -14.51
N HIS A 43 -10.31 -11.45 -14.72
CA HIS A 43 -9.02 -11.56 -14.07
C HIS A 43 -8.00 -10.57 -14.67
N PRO A 44 -7.13 -9.93 -13.86
CA PRO A 44 -6.07 -9.03 -14.34
C PRO A 44 -5.19 -9.63 -15.45
N HIS A 45 -4.77 -10.88 -15.29
CA HIS A 45 -4.02 -11.65 -16.30
C HIS A 45 -4.90 -12.43 -17.30
N GLY A 46 -6.19 -12.10 -17.36
CA GLY A 46 -7.22 -12.79 -18.15
C GLY A 46 -7.38 -12.22 -19.56
N ILE A 47 -8.49 -12.55 -20.20
CA ILE A 47 -8.73 -12.21 -21.62
C ILE A 47 -8.69 -10.69 -21.88
N ARG A 48 -8.93 -9.87 -20.85
CA ARG A 48 -8.85 -8.41 -20.93
C ARG A 48 -7.45 -7.86 -21.27
N GLU A 49 -6.38 -8.66 -21.09
CA GLU A 49 -5.04 -8.28 -21.52
C GLU A 49 -4.93 -8.05 -23.03
N MET A 50 -5.80 -8.70 -23.82
CA MET A 50 -5.84 -8.50 -25.27
C MET A 50 -6.44 -7.15 -25.68
N ALA A 51 -7.20 -6.49 -24.78
CA ALA A 51 -7.90 -5.25 -25.05
C ALA A 51 -7.15 -4.00 -24.54
N ALA A 52 -6.43 -4.11 -23.43
CA ALA A 52 -5.69 -2.99 -22.83
C ALA A 52 -4.39 -3.45 -22.16
N SER A 53 -3.32 -2.63 -22.24
CA SER A 53 -2.07 -2.91 -21.54
C SER A 53 -2.25 -2.82 -20.03
N ARG A 54 -1.34 -3.47 -19.29
CA ARG A 54 -1.34 -3.49 -17.82
C ARG A 54 -1.30 -2.08 -17.21
N GLU A 55 -0.43 -1.22 -17.72
CA GLU A 55 -0.28 0.15 -17.22
C GLU A 55 -1.57 0.94 -17.39
N LEU A 56 -2.24 0.76 -18.52
CA LEU A 56 -3.52 1.40 -18.81
C LEU A 56 -4.63 0.89 -17.90
N ARG A 57 -4.72 -0.42 -17.67
CA ARG A 57 -5.72 -0.99 -16.75
C ARG A 57 -5.53 -0.50 -15.32
N ILE A 58 -4.30 -0.43 -14.82
CA ILE A 58 -4.01 0.15 -13.50
C ILE A 58 -4.43 1.62 -13.47
N ALA A 59 -4.10 2.40 -14.51
CA ALA A 59 -4.48 3.79 -14.60
C ALA A 59 -6.00 3.99 -14.61
N TYR A 60 -6.74 3.16 -15.37
CA TYR A 60 -8.20 3.15 -15.36
C TYR A 60 -8.74 2.82 -13.97
N ALA A 61 -8.23 1.80 -13.30
CA ALA A 61 -8.70 1.39 -11.99
C ALA A 61 -8.51 2.49 -10.93
N VAL A 62 -7.35 3.15 -10.94
CA VAL A 62 -7.09 4.27 -10.01
C VAL A 62 -7.94 5.49 -10.37
N ALA A 63 -8.05 5.86 -11.64
CA ALA A 63 -8.83 7.03 -12.06
C ALA A 63 -10.33 6.82 -11.78
N HIS A 64 -10.85 5.61 -12.01
CA HIS A 64 -12.21 5.22 -11.64
C HIS A 64 -12.41 5.30 -10.13
N LEU A 65 -11.46 4.80 -9.32
CA LEU A 65 -11.54 4.93 -7.87
C LEU A 65 -11.56 6.39 -7.43
N LEU A 66 -10.61 7.21 -7.88
CA LEU A 66 -10.54 8.62 -7.47
C LEU A 66 -11.83 9.37 -7.81
N ASN A 67 -12.38 9.18 -9.01
CA ASN A 67 -13.67 9.76 -9.38
C ASN A 67 -14.82 9.23 -8.51
N SER A 68 -14.85 7.93 -8.20
CA SER A 68 -15.87 7.35 -7.30
C SER A 68 -15.75 7.87 -5.87
N LEU A 69 -14.54 8.20 -5.40
CA LEU A 69 -14.32 8.75 -4.06
C LEU A 69 -14.82 10.20 -3.96
N ASP A 70 -14.85 10.93 -5.06
CA ASP A 70 -15.30 12.33 -5.11
C ASP A 70 -16.82 12.45 -5.32
N VAL A 71 -17.44 11.58 -6.14
CA VAL A 71 -18.85 11.72 -6.56
C VAL A 71 -19.69 10.43 -6.44
N GLY A 72 -19.08 9.27 -6.23
CA GLY A 72 -19.77 7.97 -6.25
C GLY A 72 -20.41 7.58 -4.91
N GLU A 73 -21.45 6.74 -4.97
CA GLU A 73 -22.08 6.13 -3.78
C GLU A 73 -21.17 5.07 -3.12
N ALA A 74 -21.48 4.65 -1.90
CA ALA A 74 -20.69 3.67 -1.15
C ALA A 74 -20.44 2.37 -1.94
N LYS A 75 -21.47 1.84 -2.61
CA LYS A 75 -21.35 0.62 -3.44
C LYS A 75 -20.39 0.80 -4.61
N ASP A 76 -20.45 1.94 -5.30
CA ASP A 76 -19.53 2.26 -6.39
C ASP A 76 -18.09 2.43 -5.90
N ARG A 77 -17.89 3.07 -4.74
CA ARG A 77 -16.58 3.21 -4.09
C ARG A 77 -15.97 1.85 -3.75
N LEU A 78 -16.75 0.95 -3.15
CA LEU A 78 -16.30 -0.40 -2.77
C LEU A 78 -15.96 -1.24 -4.00
N SER A 79 -16.80 -1.17 -5.04
CA SER A 79 -16.55 -1.83 -6.32
C SER A 79 -15.24 -1.33 -6.96
N ALA A 80 -15.06 0.00 -7.03
CA ALA A 80 -13.84 0.59 -7.55
C ALA A 80 -12.59 0.21 -6.74
N LEU A 81 -12.72 0.10 -5.41
CA LEU A 81 -11.64 -0.29 -4.52
C LEU A 81 -11.24 -1.76 -4.73
N ARG A 82 -12.21 -2.65 -4.94
CA ARG A 82 -11.97 -4.06 -5.32
C ARG A 82 -11.21 -4.14 -6.64
N SER A 83 -11.71 -3.48 -7.68
CA SER A 83 -11.06 -3.47 -9.00
C SER A 83 -9.65 -2.90 -8.94
N LEU A 84 -9.42 -1.84 -8.16
CA LEU A 84 -8.07 -1.30 -7.94
C LEU A 84 -7.16 -2.33 -7.26
N ARG A 85 -7.59 -2.89 -6.14
CA ARG A 85 -6.78 -3.84 -5.39
C ARG A 85 -6.37 -5.01 -6.27
N ASP A 86 -7.33 -5.59 -6.98
CA ASP A 86 -7.10 -6.76 -7.79
C ASP A 86 -6.17 -6.44 -8.96
N GLU A 87 -6.35 -5.29 -9.62
CA GLU A 87 -5.46 -4.88 -10.71
C GLU A 87 -4.05 -4.61 -10.20
N VAL A 88 -3.87 -3.86 -9.11
CA VAL A 88 -2.54 -3.44 -8.65
C VAL A 88 -1.77 -4.60 -7.99
N LEU A 89 -2.44 -5.43 -7.17
CA LEU A 89 -1.79 -6.54 -6.46
C LEU A 89 -1.51 -7.75 -7.35
N SER A 90 -2.36 -8.02 -8.34
CA SER A 90 -2.12 -9.15 -9.27
C SER A 90 -1.06 -8.79 -10.31
N SER A 91 -1.04 -7.53 -10.74
CA SER A 91 -0.16 -7.03 -11.79
C SER A 91 1.34 -7.07 -11.46
N ALA A 92 1.74 -6.88 -10.21
CA ALA A 92 3.16 -6.75 -9.88
C ALA A 92 3.85 -8.13 -9.80
N GLU A 93 4.43 -8.55 -10.93
CA GLU A 93 5.23 -9.79 -11.10
C GLU A 93 6.59 -9.78 -10.37
N THR A 94 6.89 -8.71 -9.61
CA THR A 94 8.19 -8.48 -9.01
C THR A 94 8.22 -8.90 -7.54
N PRO A 95 9.40 -9.20 -6.97
CA PRO A 95 9.54 -9.47 -5.54
C PRO A 95 9.23 -8.24 -4.66
N PHE A 96 8.87 -7.10 -5.25
CA PHE A 96 8.62 -5.82 -4.57
C PHE A 96 7.16 -5.34 -4.72
N ARG A 97 6.26 -6.32 -4.77
CA ARG A 97 4.87 -6.21 -5.19
C ARG A 97 4.08 -5.18 -4.39
N MET A 98 4.15 -5.24 -3.06
CA MET A 98 3.33 -4.40 -2.19
C MET A 98 3.80 -2.94 -2.27
N ASN A 99 5.11 -2.70 -2.27
CA ASN A 99 5.63 -1.35 -2.38
C ASN A 99 5.43 -0.75 -3.78
N THR A 100 5.56 -1.55 -4.85
CA THR A 100 5.23 -1.12 -6.22
C THR A 100 3.79 -0.64 -6.30
N ALA A 101 2.89 -1.44 -5.74
CA ALA A 101 1.47 -1.16 -5.73
C ALA A 101 1.14 0.18 -5.06
N ARG A 102 1.71 0.43 -3.87
CA ARG A 102 1.54 1.70 -3.14
C ARG A 102 2.05 2.91 -3.91
N VAL A 103 3.21 2.77 -4.56
CA VAL A 103 3.81 3.85 -5.37
C VAL A 103 2.94 4.19 -6.58
N LEU A 104 2.41 3.19 -7.28
CA LEU A 104 1.56 3.42 -8.46
C LEU A 104 0.30 4.21 -8.11
N VAL A 105 -0.38 3.84 -7.02
CA VAL A 105 -1.57 4.55 -6.55
C VAL A 105 -1.21 5.99 -6.12
N GLN A 106 -0.08 6.17 -5.44
CA GLN A 106 0.38 7.50 -4.99
C GLN A 106 0.72 8.43 -6.16
N ILE A 107 1.44 7.96 -7.18
CA ILE A 107 1.79 8.75 -8.37
C ILE A 107 0.51 9.16 -9.11
N MET A 108 -0.43 8.23 -9.30
CA MET A 108 -1.67 8.51 -10.02
C MET A 108 -2.58 9.49 -9.26
N LYS A 109 -2.65 9.39 -7.92
CA LYS A 109 -3.33 10.38 -7.07
C LYS A 109 -2.76 11.78 -7.27
N MET A 110 -1.45 11.91 -7.44
CA MET A 110 -0.82 13.20 -7.76
C MET A 110 -1.13 13.66 -9.18
N LEU A 111 -1.13 12.74 -10.15
CA LEU A 111 -1.39 13.04 -11.56
C LEU A 111 -2.82 13.55 -11.80
N VAL A 112 -3.79 13.02 -11.04
CA VAL A 112 -5.20 13.50 -11.07
C VAL A 112 -5.35 14.85 -10.37
N ARG A 113 -4.64 15.07 -9.25
CA ARG A 113 -4.72 16.33 -8.47
C ARG A 113 -4.05 17.52 -9.15
N ARG A 114 -2.97 17.32 -9.90
CA ARG A 114 -2.25 18.41 -10.58
C ARG A 114 -2.94 18.74 -11.91
N GLN A 115 -3.65 19.86 -11.96
CA GLN A 115 -4.20 20.44 -13.19
C GLN A 115 -3.39 21.69 -13.60
N GLY A 116 -3.25 21.95 -14.90
CA GLY A 116 -2.59 23.16 -15.44
C GLY A 116 -1.16 23.00 -15.97
N ASP A 117 -0.29 22.20 -15.34
CA ASP A 117 1.10 21.99 -15.82
C ASP A 117 1.29 20.68 -16.60
N LEU A 118 1.32 20.78 -17.93
CA LEU A 118 1.52 19.64 -18.82
C LEU A 118 2.85 18.91 -18.59
N ARG A 119 3.95 19.64 -18.32
CA ARG A 119 5.28 19.01 -18.16
C ARG A 119 5.32 18.19 -16.89
N SER A 120 4.88 18.75 -15.75
CA SER A 120 4.82 18.00 -14.49
C SER A 120 3.92 16.77 -14.59
N ARG A 121 2.81 16.83 -15.33
CA ARG A 121 1.92 15.69 -15.55
C ARG A 121 2.58 14.60 -16.41
N LEU A 122 3.34 14.98 -17.44
CA LEU A 122 4.13 14.04 -18.24
C LEU A 122 5.27 13.40 -17.44
N GLU A 123 5.93 14.16 -16.54
CA GLU A 123 6.92 13.59 -15.61
C GLU A 123 6.30 12.54 -14.68
N LEU A 124 5.09 12.79 -14.16
CA LEU A 124 4.35 11.82 -13.35
C LEU A 124 3.90 10.60 -14.18
N ALA A 125 3.45 10.79 -15.43
CA ALA A 125 3.09 9.69 -16.33
C ALA A 125 4.29 8.78 -16.63
N HIS A 126 5.45 9.39 -16.91
CA HIS A 126 6.71 8.65 -17.09
C HIS A 126 7.12 7.91 -15.82
N ASP A 127 7.05 8.58 -14.66
CA ASP A 127 7.36 7.97 -13.37
C ASP A 127 6.42 6.80 -13.02
N PHE A 128 5.14 6.88 -13.40
CA PHE A 128 4.17 5.81 -13.25
C PHE A 128 4.57 4.58 -14.08
N ARG A 129 4.93 4.76 -15.36
CA ARG A 129 5.40 3.67 -16.22
C ARG A 129 6.70 3.05 -15.72
N LEU A 130 7.65 3.87 -15.29
CA LEU A 130 8.89 3.38 -14.68
C LEU A 130 8.60 2.56 -13.41
N ALA A 131 7.67 3.01 -12.57
CA ALA A 131 7.26 2.29 -11.37
C ALA A 131 6.53 0.98 -11.69
N ALA A 132 5.76 0.91 -12.78
CA ALA A 132 5.04 -0.30 -13.19
C ALA A 132 5.99 -1.49 -13.45
N SER A 133 7.25 -1.22 -13.83
CA SER A 133 8.31 -2.23 -13.96
C SER A 133 8.61 -3.00 -12.67
N GLY A 134 8.25 -2.44 -11.51
CA GLY A 134 8.44 -3.03 -10.19
C GLY A 134 9.90 -3.21 -9.76
N ARG A 135 10.85 -2.52 -10.41
CA ARG A 135 12.28 -2.58 -10.07
C ARG A 135 12.54 -1.95 -8.69
N PRO A 136 13.14 -2.68 -7.72
CA PRO A 136 13.29 -2.20 -6.34
C PRO A 136 13.97 -0.83 -6.20
N ARG A 137 14.94 -0.51 -7.07
CA ARG A 137 15.60 0.81 -7.06
C ARG A 137 14.64 1.95 -7.41
N VAL A 138 13.88 1.79 -8.48
CA VAL A 138 12.91 2.80 -8.95
C VAL A 138 11.84 2.99 -7.88
N ILE A 139 11.32 1.88 -7.33
CA ILE A 139 10.29 1.95 -6.29
C ILE A 139 10.81 2.65 -5.04
N ARG A 140 12.02 2.31 -4.56
CA ARG A 140 12.62 3.00 -3.39
C ARG A 140 12.82 4.48 -3.62
N GLU A 141 13.26 4.86 -4.81
CA GLU A 141 13.38 6.28 -5.16
C GLU A 141 12.02 6.98 -5.11
N GLN A 142 10.97 6.35 -5.66
CA GLN A 142 9.62 6.91 -5.60
C GLN A 142 9.02 6.94 -4.20
N LEU A 143 9.25 5.91 -3.39
CA LEU A 143 8.88 5.91 -1.97
C LEU A 143 9.53 7.11 -1.26
N SER A 144 10.81 7.36 -1.51
CA SER A 144 11.51 8.52 -0.94
C SER A 144 10.93 9.85 -1.43
N ARG A 145 10.71 10.00 -2.75
CA ARG A 145 10.14 11.23 -3.36
C ARG A 145 8.76 11.57 -2.85
N HIS A 146 7.97 10.55 -2.51
CA HIS A 146 6.60 10.73 -2.02
C HIS A 146 6.49 10.59 -0.49
N HIS A 147 7.60 10.66 0.24
CA HIS A 147 7.63 10.53 1.70
C HIS A 147 6.88 9.29 2.23
N LEU A 148 7.03 8.15 1.55
CA LEU A 148 6.53 6.84 1.97
C LEU A 148 7.68 5.96 2.48
N LEU A 149 7.46 5.23 3.58
CA LEU A 149 8.43 4.24 4.06
C LEU A 149 8.32 2.94 3.25
N GLU A 150 9.47 2.33 2.94
CA GLU A 150 9.54 0.96 2.43
C GLU A 150 9.05 -0.01 3.51
N MET A 151 7.96 -0.72 3.22
CA MET A 151 7.42 -1.78 4.10
C MET A 151 8.03 -3.13 3.73
N PRO A 152 8.09 -4.11 4.65
CA PRO A 152 8.47 -5.48 4.28
C PRO A 152 7.46 -6.07 3.28
N GLU A 153 7.95 -6.84 2.32
CA GLU A 153 7.11 -7.46 1.27
C GLU A 153 6.31 -8.66 1.81
N GLU A 154 6.77 -9.26 2.91
CA GLU A 154 6.00 -10.21 3.72
C GLU A 154 4.77 -9.57 4.37
N TRP A 155 4.69 -8.22 4.33
CA TRP A 155 3.58 -7.43 4.86
C TRP A 155 3.26 -7.75 6.32
N ASN A 156 4.32 -7.92 7.13
CA ASN A 156 4.25 -8.37 8.51
C ASN A 156 4.65 -7.31 9.55
N GLN A 157 4.87 -6.06 9.11
CA GLN A 157 5.18 -4.93 9.99
C GLN A 157 4.09 -4.66 11.02
N ILE A 158 4.46 -4.00 12.13
CA ILE A 158 3.51 -3.50 13.12
C ILE A 158 3.31 -2.01 12.85
N ALA A 159 2.29 -1.72 12.04
CA ALA A 159 1.84 -0.37 11.71
C ALA A 159 0.36 -0.22 12.07
N THR A 160 0.05 0.70 12.98
CA THR A 160 -1.28 0.84 13.58
C THR A 160 -1.63 2.31 13.81
N ASP A 161 -2.91 2.58 13.93
CA ASP A 161 -3.44 3.82 14.50
C ASP A 161 -4.71 3.50 15.29
N ASP A 162 -4.71 3.76 16.59
CA ASP A 162 -5.82 3.41 17.47
C ASP A 162 -6.85 4.55 17.63
N HIS A 163 -6.67 5.69 16.95
CA HIS A 163 -7.61 6.82 17.01
C HIS A 163 -7.60 7.63 15.70
N VAL A 164 -8.57 7.38 14.83
CA VAL A 164 -8.72 8.05 13.52
C VAL A 164 -10.18 8.38 13.26
N HIS A 165 -10.43 9.47 12.52
CA HIS A 165 -11.76 9.92 12.15
C HIS A 165 -11.99 9.92 10.64
N ASP A 166 -13.21 9.58 10.22
CA ASP A 166 -13.70 9.69 8.86
C ASP A 166 -14.69 10.88 8.74
N VAL A 167 -15.25 11.08 7.54
CA VAL A 167 -16.21 12.15 7.24
C VAL A 167 -17.47 12.11 8.10
N ASN A 168 -17.82 10.97 8.70
CA ASN A 168 -19.03 10.85 9.51
C ASN A 168 -18.86 11.46 10.92
N THR A 169 -17.64 11.85 11.30
CA THR A 169 -17.36 12.59 12.54
C THR A 169 -16.68 13.93 12.26
N LYS A 170 -15.37 14.05 12.52
CA LYS A 170 -14.59 15.28 12.24
C LYS A 170 -13.61 15.11 11.08
N GLY A 171 -13.53 13.92 10.48
CA GLY A 171 -12.63 13.65 9.36
C GLY A 171 -13.10 14.30 8.07
N ARG A 172 -12.28 14.24 7.02
CA ARG A 172 -12.60 14.79 5.68
C ARG A 172 -12.81 13.72 4.59
N LYS A 173 -12.64 12.44 4.92
CA LYS A 173 -12.58 11.34 3.94
C LYS A 173 -13.65 10.31 4.22
N SER A 174 -14.31 9.81 3.18
CA SER A 174 -15.19 8.64 3.29
C SER A 174 -14.44 7.41 3.84
N PRO A 175 -15.16 6.43 4.42
CA PRO A 175 -14.55 5.20 4.90
C PRO A 175 -13.66 4.52 3.85
N SER A 176 -14.13 4.38 2.62
CA SER A 176 -13.36 3.78 1.52
C SER A 176 -12.07 4.55 1.21
N HIS A 177 -12.13 5.89 1.16
CA HIS A 177 -10.95 6.73 0.93
C HIS A 177 -9.96 6.62 2.09
N LEU A 178 -10.44 6.63 3.34
CA LEU A 178 -9.60 6.49 4.52
C LEU A 178 -8.82 5.17 4.49
N ILE A 179 -9.49 4.06 4.21
CA ILE A 179 -8.86 2.74 4.13
C ILE A 179 -7.83 2.66 2.99
N MET A 180 -8.13 3.22 1.81
CA MET A 180 -7.15 3.32 0.72
C MET A 180 -5.89 4.06 1.18
N ASP A 181 -6.03 5.25 1.78
CA ASP A 181 -4.90 6.05 2.23
C ASP A 181 -4.10 5.36 3.35
N ALA A 182 -4.77 4.62 4.22
CA ALA A 182 -4.13 3.84 5.27
C ALA A 182 -3.27 2.71 4.69
N TRP A 183 -3.80 2.03 3.67
CA TRP A 183 -3.09 1.00 2.96
C TRP A 183 -1.87 1.55 2.20
N ILE A 184 -2.00 2.70 1.52
CA ILE A 184 -0.87 3.39 0.87
C ILE A 184 0.23 3.73 1.88
N LYS A 185 -0.12 4.13 3.10
CA LYS A 185 0.87 4.38 4.17
C LYS A 185 1.49 3.12 4.76
N GLY A 186 0.92 1.94 4.50
CA GLY A 186 1.39 0.66 5.02
C GLY A 186 0.81 0.29 6.39
N ILE A 187 -0.29 0.94 6.79
CA ILE A 187 -1.02 0.64 8.02
C ILE A 187 -1.72 -0.71 7.88
N ARG A 188 -1.64 -1.54 8.92
CA ARG A 188 -2.26 -2.87 8.93
C ARG A 188 -3.42 -2.99 9.92
N ARG A 189 -3.50 -2.09 10.89
CA ARG A 189 -4.57 -2.03 11.86
C ARG A 189 -5.04 -0.59 12.08
N LEU A 190 -6.34 -0.39 12.08
CA LEU A 190 -6.95 0.89 12.36
C LEU A 190 -8.09 0.73 13.37
N LYS A 191 -8.26 1.72 14.24
CA LYS A 191 -9.49 1.92 15.00
C LYS A 191 -10.08 3.26 14.60
N ILE A 192 -11.29 3.24 14.03
CA ILE A 192 -12.01 4.44 13.61
C ILE A 192 -13.00 4.79 14.72
N ILE A 193 -13.00 6.05 15.14
CA ILE A 193 -13.77 6.53 16.28
C ILE A 193 -14.98 7.34 15.79
N TYR A 194 -16.17 6.89 16.16
CA TYR A 194 -17.45 7.56 15.92
C TYR A 194 -17.96 8.18 17.22
N TYR A 195 -18.64 9.33 17.13
CA TYR A 195 -19.19 10.00 18.31
C TYR A 195 -20.60 9.52 18.59
N ASN A 196 -20.81 9.00 19.81
CA ASN A 196 -22.07 8.53 20.41
C ASN A 196 -22.79 7.38 19.69
N TYR A 197 -22.69 7.25 18.38
CA TYR A 197 -23.36 6.21 17.58
C TYR A 197 -22.65 5.96 16.25
N VAL A 198 -22.99 4.87 15.57
CA VAL A 198 -22.54 4.56 14.21
C VAL A 198 -23.70 4.01 13.38
N LYS A 199 -23.90 4.55 12.17
CA LYS A 199 -24.94 4.07 11.25
C LYS A 199 -24.52 2.75 10.59
N ALA A 200 -25.50 1.91 10.26
CA ALA A 200 -25.27 0.59 9.69
C ALA A 200 -24.58 0.65 8.30
N ASP A 201 -24.99 1.57 7.44
CA ASP A 201 -24.41 1.80 6.11
C ASP A 201 -22.95 2.27 6.18
N VAL A 202 -22.62 3.14 7.16
CA VAL A 202 -21.25 3.60 7.42
C VAL A 202 -20.37 2.44 7.92
N ALA A 203 -20.89 1.62 8.84
CA ALA A 203 -20.18 0.45 9.34
C ALA A 203 -19.95 -0.59 8.22
N GLU A 204 -20.94 -0.83 7.38
CA GLU A 204 -20.86 -1.70 6.21
C GLU A 204 -19.74 -1.24 5.26
N GLU A 205 -19.77 0.04 4.84
CA GLU A 205 -18.75 0.58 3.94
C GLU A 205 -17.34 0.45 4.55
N LEU A 206 -17.17 0.80 5.82
CA LEU A 206 -15.89 0.74 6.48
C LEU A 206 -15.33 -0.69 6.56
N LEU A 207 -16.15 -1.64 7.01
CA LEU A 207 -15.74 -3.03 7.21
C LEU A 207 -15.51 -3.75 5.88
N GLU A 208 -16.35 -3.50 4.87
CA GLU A 208 -16.11 -4.01 3.52
C GLU A 208 -14.83 -3.43 2.90
N ALA A 209 -14.62 -2.11 2.98
CA ALA A 209 -13.40 -1.49 2.47
C ALA A 209 -12.15 -2.08 3.15
N ALA A 210 -12.22 -2.30 4.46
CA ALA A 210 -11.15 -2.93 5.24
C ALA A 210 -10.87 -4.37 4.81
N GLN A 211 -11.92 -5.17 4.61
CA GLN A 211 -11.82 -6.54 4.10
C GLN A 211 -11.22 -6.58 2.71
N ILE A 212 -11.64 -5.66 1.82
CA ILE A 212 -11.05 -5.49 0.49
C ILE A 212 -9.56 -5.23 0.64
N MET A 213 -9.13 -4.18 1.35
CA MET A 213 -7.71 -3.82 1.40
C MET A 213 -6.85 -4.70 2.32
N GLY A 214 -7.45 -5.67 3.02
CA GLY A 214 -6.76 -6.54 3.97
C GLY A 214 -6.24 -5.81 5.21
N ILE A 215 -6.94 -4.76 5.64
CA ILE A 215 -6.64 -3.99 6.85
C ILE A 215 -7.55 -4.47 7.97
N ARG A 216 -6.99 -4.69 9.17
CA ARG A 216 -7.82 -5.01 10.35
C ARG A 216 -8.40 -3.73 10.93
N VAL A 217 -9.69 -3.54 10.78
CA VAL A 217 -10.40 -2.39 11.35
C VAL A 217 -11.15 -2.77 12.62
N ARG A 218 -11.25 -1.80 13.54
CA ARG A 218 -12.18 -1.82 14.66
C ARG A 218 -12.98 -0.52 14.66
N ILE A 219 -14.27 -0.63 14.95
CA ILE A 219 -15.15 0.50 15.17
C ILE A 219 -15.17 0.79 16.67
N GLY A 220 -14.81 2.02 17.05
CA GLY A 220 -14.96 2.53 18.40
C GLY A 220 -16.04 3.59 18.43
N ILE A 221 -16.86 3.58 19.48
CA ILE A 221 -17.84 4.63 19.75
C ILE A 221 -17.37 5.37 20.99
N GLU A 222 -17.15 6.67 20.83
CA GLU A 222 -16.75 7.58 21.88
C GLU A 222 -17.97 8.19 22.56
N PHE A 223 -17.98 8.09 23.87
CA PHE A 223 -18.96 8.67 24.77
C PHE A 223 -18.26 9.62 25.74
N THR A 224 -19.02 10.59 26.23
CA THR A 224 -18.54 11.60 27.18
C THR A 224 -19.38 11.58 28.46
N PRO A 225 -19.32 10.52 29.30
CA PRO A 225 -20.01 10.49 30.59
C PRO A 225 -19.51 11.57 31.55
N ARG A 226 -20.35 11.95 32.51
CA ARG A 226 -20.04 12.95 33.53
C ARG A 226 -19.22 12.33 34.64
N PHE A 227 -18.05 12.89 34.89
CA PHE A 227 -17.21 12.56 36.05
C PHE A 227 -16.96 13.85 36.83
N ARG A 228 -17.55 13.94 38.03
CA ARG A 228 -17.51 15.15 38.87
C ARG A 228 -18.05 16.37 38.09
N ASP A 229 -17.23 17.41 37.93
CA ASP A 229 -17.55 18.68 37.27
C ASP A 229 -17.12 18.73 35.80
N ARG A 230 -16.72 17.59 35.20
CA ARG A 230 -16.29 17.52 33.79
C ARG A 230 -16.86 16.29 33.06
N TYR A 231 -16.76 16.31 31.74
CA TYR A 231 -16.97 15.11 30.93
C TYR A 231 -15.65 14.41 30.65
N VAL A 232 -15.66 13.07 30.64
CA VAL A 232 -14.46 12.26 30.38
C VAL A 232 -14.66 11.38 29.16
N GLN A 233 -13.60 11.14 28.39
CA GLN A 233 -13.70 10.40 27.14
C GLN A 233 -13.62 8.89 27.38
N ILE A 234 -14.66 8.15 27.01
CA ILE A 234 -14.69 6.69 27.04
C ILE A 234 -14.99 6.16 25.64
N ILE A 235 -14.06 5.38 25.10
CA ILE A 235 -14.22 4.74 23.79
C ILE A 235 -14.54 3.27 23.99
N TRP A 236 -15.76 2.88 23.66
CA TRP A 236 -16.22 1.49 23.66
C TRP A 236 -16.08 0.87 22.28
N ALA A 237 -15.58 -0.36 22.20
CA ALA A 237 -15.44 -1.10 20.93
C ALA A 237 -15.82 -2.57 21.14
N PRO A 238 -16.87 -3.09 20.46
CA PRO A 238 -17.26 -4.50 20.56
C PRO A 238 -16.17 -5.42 19.98
N ARG A 239 -16.13 -6.66 20.46
CA ARG A 239 -15.16 -7.71 20.09
C ARG A 239 -15.87 -9.02 19.79
N GLY A 240 -15.21 -9.92 19.07
CA GLY A 240 -15.74 -11.25 18.79
C GLY A 240 -16.71 -11.31 17.61
N LEU A 241 -16.93 -10.20 16.91
CA LEU A 241 -17.65 -10.14 15.64
C LEU A 241 -16.69 -10.58 14.53
N LEU A 242 -17.06 -11.60 13.74
CA LEU A 242 -16.13 -12.27 12.82
C LEU A 242 -16.04 -11.55 11.48
N ASP A 243 -17.16 -11.06 10.98
CA ASP A 243 -17.27 -10.38 9.69
C ASP A 243 -18.22 -9.17 9.72
N THR A 244 -18.40 -8.56 8.54
CA THR A 244 -19.30 -7.41 8.35
C THR A 244 -20.74 -7.75 8.71
N GLN A 245 -21.23 -8.92 8.31
CA GLN A 245 -22.63 -9.30 8.50
C GLN A 245 -22.94 -9.51 9.99
N ASP A 246 -22.02 -10.14 10.73
CA ASP A 246 -22.11 -10.26 12.19
C ASP A 246 -22.24 -8.89 12.86
N TYR A 247 -21.45 -7.89 12.42
CA TYR A 247 -21.51 -6.54 12.97
C TYR A 247 -22.84 -5.85 12.65
N LEU A 248 -23.35 -6.00 11.42
CA LEU A 248 -24.64 -5.42 11.03
C LEU A 248 -25.82 -6.07 11.75
N ASN A 249 -25.75 -7.38 11.99
CA ASN A 249 -26.75 -8.08 12.80
C ASN A 249 -26.72 -7.59 14.25
N PHE A 250 -25.53 -7.41 14.82
CA PHE A 250 -25.35 -6.82 16.15
C PHE A 250 -26.00 -5.43 16.28
N LEU A 251 -25.81 -4.54 15.30
CA LEU A 251 -26.46 -3.21 15.31
C LEU A 251 -28.00 -3.27 15.23
N LYS A 252 -28.57 -4.34 14.66
CA LYS A 252 -30.02 -4.54 14.52
C LYS A 252 -30.67 -5.13 15.78
N GLU A 253 -29.89 -5.60 16.75
CA GLU A 253 -30.44 -6.13 17.99
C GLU A 253 -31.23 -5.03 18.73
N PRO A 254 -32.45 -5.33 19.23
CA PRO A 254 -33.35 -4.28 19.76
C PRO A 254 -32.74 -3.40 20.85
N HIS A 255 -31.98 -3.99 21.78
CA HIS A 255 -31.32 -3.25 22.87
C HIS A 255 -30.13 -2.42 22.38
N VAL A 256 -29.44 -2.85 21.33
CA VAL A 256 -28.33 -2.10 20.70
C VAL A 256 -28.88 -0.93 19.89
N ALA A 257 -29.94 -1.17 19.11
CA ALA A 257 -30.62 -0.13 18.34
C ALA A 257 -31.18 0.97 19.25
N ALA A 258 -31.83 0.60 20.36
CA ALA A 258 -32.31 1.57 21.35
C ALA A 258 -31.17 2.40 21.97
N PHE A 259 -30.04 1.76 22.28
CA PHE A 259 -28.87 2.48 22.80
C PHE A 259 -28.23 3.42 21.76
N THR A 260 -28.27 3.04 20.49
CA THR A 260 -27.82 3.87 19.37
C THR A 260 -28.70 5.10 19.21
N GLU A 261 -30.03 4.95 19.33
CA GLU A 261 -30.98 6.08 19.31
C GLU A 261 -30.75 7.07 20.48
N GLU A 262 -30.42 6.57 21.68
CA GLU A 262 -30.00 7.43 22.79
C GLU A 262 -28.72 8.21 22.45
N GLY A 263 -27.77 7.58 21.75
CA GLY A 263 -26.54 8.21 21.26
C GLY A 263 -26.80 9.28 20.21
N GLU A 264 -27.75 9.06 19.30
CA GLU A 264 -28.17 10.04 18.30
C GLU A 264 -28.67 11.33 18.96
N LYS A 265 -29.51 11.22 20.00
CA LYS A 265 -30.00 12.37 20.78
C LYS A 265 -28.86 13.18 21.44
N VAL A 266 -27.78 12.52 21.87
CA VAL A 266 -26.58 13.21 22.39
C VAL A 266 -25.89 14.00 21.28
N SER A 267 -25.72 13.39 20.11
CA SER A 267 -25.13 14.08 18.96
C SER A 267 -25.98 15.26 18.52
N GLU A 268 -27.29 15.12 18.40
CA GLU A 268 -28.21 16.23 18.08
C GLU A 268 -28.09 17.39 19.09
N TYR A 269 -28.06 17.08 20.39
CA TYR A 269 -27.87 18.09 21.43
C TYR A 269 -26.55 18.85 21.25
N LYS A 270 -25.44 18.15 20.99
CA LYS A 270 -24.13 18.79 20.75
C LYS A 270 -24.11 19.59 19.43
N GLN A 271 -24.86 19.18 18.43
CA GLN A 271 -24.91 19.87 17.14
C GLN A 271 -25.66 21.21 17.22
N ARG A 272 -26.65 21.36 18.11
CA ARG A 272 -27.33 22.65 18.37
C ARG A 272 -26.34 23.74 18.80
N TYR A 273 -25.29 23.38 19.54
CA TYR A 273 -24.23 24.32 19.89
C TYR A 273 -23.48 24.84 18.65
N VAL A 274 -23.20 23.97 17.68
CA VAL A 274 -22.50 24.37 16.44
C VAL A 274 -23.34 25.37 15.64
N LEU A 275 -24.66 25.17 15.58
CA LEU A 275 -25.59 26.11 14.94
C LEU A 275 -25.64 27.45 15.68
N ALA A 276 -25.69 27.45 17.02
CA ALA A 276 -25.62 28.68 17.80
C ALA A 276 -24.30 29.45 17.56
N ILE A 277 -23.17 28.75 17.39
CA ILE A 277 -21.88 29.37 17.06
C ILE A 277 -21.89 29.94 15.63
N LEU A 278 -22.57 29.30 14.67
CA LEU A 278 -22.76 29.84 13.33
C LEU A 278 -23.53 31.17 13.37
N ASP A 279 -24.60 31.26 14.15
CA ASP A 279 -25.38 32.50 14.33
C ASP A 279 -24.54 33.62 14.97
N GLU A 280 -23.77 33.28 16.00
CA GLU A 280 -22.84 34.20 16.67
C GLU A 280 -21.71 34.65 15.74
N PHE A 281 -21.23 33.75 14.87
CA PHE A 281 -20.26 34.10 13.84
C PHE A 281 -20.83 35.11 12.84
N ASN A 282 -22.04 34.85 12.33
CA ASN A 282 -22.72 35.72 11.37
C ASN A 282 -23.01 37.11 11.94
N SER A 283 -23.36 37.20 13.22
CA SER A 283 -23.76 38.45 13.88
C SER A 283 -22.59 39.28 14.42
N ARG A 284 -21.58 38.65 15.04
CA ARG A 284 -20.44 39.34 15.66
C ARG A 284 -19.14 39.16 14.88
N HIS A 285 -18.67 37.93 14.73
CA HIS A 285 -17.30 37.67 14.24
C HIS A 285 -17.08 38.09 12.79
N ARG A 286 -18.12 38.01 11.95
CA ARG A 286 -18.10 38.54 10.58
C ARG A 286 -17.75 40.02 10.53
N ASN A 287 -18.32 40.81 11.46
CA ASN A 287 -18.02 42.24 11.58
C ASN A 287 -16.61 42.49 12.09
N THR A 288 -16.12 41.65 13.02
CA THR A 288 -14.72 41.70 13.47
C THR A 288 -13.75 41.42 12.31
N ILE A 289 -14.02 40.40 11.49
CA ILE A 289 -13.20 40.08 10.31
C ILE A 289 -13.17 41.25 9.33
N LYS A 290 -14.32 41.91 9.09
CA LYS A 290 -14.40 43.11 8.26
C LYS A 290 -13.54 44.25 8.77
N GLN A 291 -13.55 44.49 10.09
CA GLN A 291 -12.75 45.55 10.71
C GLN A 291 -11.25 45.24 10.71
N THR A 292 -10.86 43.99 11.00
CA THR A 292 -9.46 43.59 11.14
C THR A 292 -8.77 43.38 9.79
N TYR A 293 -9.44 42.70 8.86
CA TYR A 293 -8.82 42.28 7.59
C TYR A 293 -9.32 43.08 6.37
N GLY A 294 -10.37 43.90 6.54
CA GLY A 294 -11.01 44.60 5.42
C GLY A 294 -11.81 43.67 4.49
N ILE A 295 -12.21 42.49 4.99
CA ILE A 295 -12.91 41.46 4.22
C ILE A 295 -14.39 41.48 4.60
N ASP A 296 -15.24 41.80 3.63
CA ASP A 296 -16.70 41.71 3.79
C ASP A 296 -17.18 40.33 3.33
N LEU A 297 -17.81 39.59 4.24
CA LEU A 297 -18.37 38.28 3.96
C LEU A 297 -19.89 38.36 4.04
N ASP A 298 -20.58 37.66 3.15
CA ASP A 298 -22.01 37.41 3.29
C ASP A 298 -22.28 36.46 4.47
N PRO A 299 -23.45 36.55 5.13
CA PRO A 299 -23.84 35.55 6.12
C PRO A 299 -23.89 34.15 5.49
N ILE A 300 -23.38 33.17 6.24
CA ILE A 300 -23.46 31.75 5.85
C ILE A 300 -24.83 31.24 6.26
N GLU A 301 -25.58 30.68 5.32
CA GLU A 301 -26.89 30.08 5.59
C GLU A 301 -26.75 28.70 6.25
N GLU A 302 -27.71 28.32 7.10
CA GLU A 302 -27.72 27.00 7.73
C GLU A 302 -27.82 25.87 6.69
N SER A 303 -28.63 26.05 5.65
CA SER A 303 -28.79 25.11 4.51
C SER A 303 -27.46 24.83 3.81
N GLU A 304 -26.68 25.87 3.54
CA GLU A 304 -25.34 25.76 2.96
C GLU A 304 -24.40 24.98 3.89
N PHE A 305 -24.44 25.25 5.19
CA PHE A 305 -23.60 24.54 6.14
C PHE A 305 -23.95 23.05 6.22
N LEU A 306 -25.24 22.71 6.22
CA LEU A 306 -25.70 21.32 6.19
C LEU A 306 -25.30 20.60 4.90
N GLU A 307 -25.41 21.27 3.75
CA GLU A 307 -24.96 20.71 2.46
C GLU A 307 -23.45 20.46 2.45
N PHE A 308 -22.66 21.37 3.02
CA PHE A 308 -21.21 21.23 3.16
C PHE A 308 -20.80 20.04 4.05
N VAL A 309 -21.53 19.81 5.16
CA VAL A 309 -21.30 18.65 6.05
C VAL A 309 -21.72 17.34 5.38
N GLY A 310 -22.77 17.36 4.56
CA GLY A 310 -23.28 16.20 3.85
C GLY A 310 -23.82 15.13 4.80
N ILE A 311 -23.28 13.91 4.71
CA ILE A 311 -23.75 12.75 5.49
C ILE A 311 -23.21 12.70 6.95
N GLY A 312 -22.26 13.58 7.29
CA GLY A 312 -21.54 13.54 8.56
C GLY A 312 -22.21 14.27 9.72
N GLN A 313 -21.61 14.16 10.91
CA GLN A 313 -22.05 14.91 12.09
C GLN A 313 -21.51 16.34 12.05
N MET A 314 -22.36 17.35 12.28
CA MET A 314 -21.91 18.75 12.36
C MET A 314 -20.86 18.91 13.46
N SER A 315 -19.80 19.67 13.17
CA SER A 315 -18.72 19.94 14.12
C SER A 315 -18.18 21.35 13.93
N ILE A 316 -17.55 21.90 14.97
CA ILE A 316 -16.85 23.19 14.89
C ILE A 316 -15.77 23.19 13.80
N LEU A 317 -15.14 22.04 13.54
CA LEU A 317 -14.15 21.90 12.47
C LEU A 317 -14.76 21.96 11.07
N HIS A 318 -16.02 21.51 10.90
CA HIS A 318 -16.75 21.69 9.65
C HIS A 318 -17.05 23.17 9.42
N LEU A 319 -17.53 23.86 10.45
CA LEU A 319 -17.86 25.28 10.37
C LEU A 319 -16.62 26.12 10.03
N ALA A 320 -15.49 25.84 10.69
CA ALA A 320 -14.24 26.53 10.42
C ALA A 320 -13.73 26.34 8.99
N GLU A 321 -13.86 25.14 8.42
CA GLU A 321 -13.44 24.86 7.04
C GLU A 321 -14.36 25.56 6.02
N LEU A 322 -15.67 25.60 6.26
CA LEU A 322 -16.59 26.35 5.41
C LEU A 322 -16.28 27.85 5.44
N ILE A 323 -16.06 28.41 6.64
CA ILE A 323 -15.66 29.81 6.81
C ILE A 323 -14.35 30.08 6.06
N HIS A 324 -13.33 29.23 6.25
CA HIS A 324 -12.05 29.36 5.55
C HIS A 324 -12.21 29.31 4.03
N THR A 325 -13.03 28.39 3.53
CA THR A 325 -13.33 28.22 2.10
C THR A 325 -13.99 29.47 1.51
N ARG A 326 -14.90 30.12 2.25
CA ARG A 326 -15.51 31.40 1.86
C ARG A 326 -14.53 32.57 1.96
N MET A 327 -13.65 32.57 2.97
CA MET A 327 -12.67 33.62 3.20
C MET A 327 -11.52 33.61 2.20
N LEU A 328 -11.07 32.44 1.73
CA LEU A 328 -9.85 32.31 0.93
C LEU A 328 -9.87 33.14 -0.37
N PRO A 329 -10.93 33.13 -1.21
CA PRO A 329 -11.00 33.99 -2.39
C PRO A 329 -10.97 35.49 -2.02
N ALA A 330 -11.61 35.87 -0.91
CA ALA A 330 -11.64 37.25 -0.45
C ALA A 330 -10.27 37.70 0.11
N MET A 331 -9.56 36.82 0.82
CA MET A 331 -8.17 37.06 1.26
C MET A 331 -7.22 37.21 0.05
N GLN A 332 -7.41 36.41 -1.01
CA GLN A 332 -6.64 36.52 -2.26
C GLN A 332 -6.87 37.87 -2.94
N ALA A 333 -8.13 38.29 -3.11
CA ALA A 333 -8.46 39.59 -3.67
C ALA A 333 -7.88 40.74 -2.83
N ARG A 334 -8.02 40.67 -1.50
CA ARG A 334 -7.46 41.66 -0.58
C ARG A 334 -5.93 41.74 -0.64
N THR A 335 -5.26 40.61 -0.78
CA THR A 335 -3.79 40.55 -0.92
C THR A 335 -3.32 41.26 -2.20
N GLU A 336 -4.08 41.15 -3.31
CA GLU A 336 -3.76 41.86 -4.56
C GLU A 336 -3.90 43.39 -4.43
N GLU A 337 -4.94 43.85 -3.73
CA GLU A 337 -5.10 45.27 -3.39
C GLU A 337 -3.94 45.79 -2.53
N LEU A 338 -3.60 45.03 -1.48
CA LEU A 338 -2.50 45.37 -0.57
C LEU A 338 -1.15 45.38 -1.27
N ARG A 339 -0.92 44.49 -2.26
CA ARG A 339 0.29 44.51 -3.09
C ARG A 339 0.41 45.82 -3.86
N SER A 340 -0.70 46.30 -4.45
CA SER A 340 -0.73 47.57 -5.17
C SER A 340 -0.40 48.75 -4.24
N ILE A 341 -0.95 48.76 -3.03
CA ILE A 341 -0.72 49.80 -2.03
C ILE A 341 0.73 49.76 -1.51
N HIS A 342 1.27 48.57 -1.20
CA HIS A 342 2.62 48.37 -0.68
C HIS A 342 3.70 49.00 -1.58
N THR A 343 3.54 48.90 -2.91
CA THR A 343 4.48 49.52 -3.87
C THR A 343 4.51 51.06 -3.79
N LEU A 344 3.42 51.70 -3.36
CA LEU A 344 3.25 53.16 -3.30
C LEU A 344 3.42 53.73 -1.88
N SER A 345 3.51 52.89 -0.85
CA SER A 345 3.58 53.25 0.57
C SER A 345 5.00 53.52 1.10
N GLY A 346 5.11 54.29 2.19
CA GLY A 346 6.35 54.51 2.95
C GLY A 346 6.71 53.33 3.89
N GLU A 347 7.92 53.32 4.48
CA GLU A 347 8.44 52.19 5.28
C GLU A 347 7.48 51.68 6.37
N LYS A 348 6.89 52.57 7.17
CA LYS A 348 6.02 52.18 8.29
C LYS A 348 4.71 51.52 7.85
N ASP A 349 4.15 51.99 6.73
CA ASP A 349 2.91 51.44 6.17
C ASP A 349 3.18 50.09 5.47
N ARG A 350 4.40 49.87 4.96
CA ARG A 350 4.82 48.58 4.40
C ARG A 350 4.91 47.49 5.45
N ASP A 351 5.51 47.78 6.62
CA ASP A 351 5.61 46.82 7.73
C ASP A 351 4.24 46.37 8.26
N GLU A 352 3.24 47.26 8.20
CA GLU A 352 1.87 46.96 8.63
C GLU A 352 1.12 46.11 7.60
N ILE A 353 1.31 46.40 6.31
CA ILE A 353 0.78 45.58 5.20
C ILE A 353 1.42 44.18 5.20
N GLU A 354 2.73 44.08 5.42
CA GLU A 354 3.46 42.81 5.52
C GLU A 354 2.91 41.94 6.66
N ARG A 355 2.76 42.52 7.86
CA ARG A 355 2.15 41.82 8.99
C ARG A 355 0.72 41.38 8.70
N LEU A 356 -0.09 42.22 8.06
CA LEU A 356 -1.47 41.87 7.73
C LEU A 356 -1.55 40.70 6.73
N VAL A 357 -0.70 40.71 5.70
CA VAL A 357 -0.64 39.60 4.73
C VAL A 357 -0.12 38.33 5.38
N ASP A 358 0.90 38.41 6.23
CA ASP A 358 1.38 37.25 6.99
C ASP A 358 0.32 36.68 7.92
N ASP A 359 -0.46 37.53 8.60
CA ASP A 359 -1.55 37.10 9.47
C ASP A 359 -2.67 36.41 8.67
N MET A 360 -3.04 36.97 7.49
CA MET A 360 -3.98 36.33 6.57
C MET A 360 -3.42 35.03 5.98
N ASN A 361 -2.11 34.97 5.72
CA ASN A 361 -1.46 33.80 5.13
C ASN A 361 -1.47 32.59 6.10
N ASN A 362 -1.42 32.88 7.40
CA ASN A 362 -1.50 31.91 8.50
C ASN A 362 -2.92 31.71 9.04
N LEU A 363 -3.93 32.41 8.52
CA LEU A 363 -5.32 32.26 8.93
C LEU A 363 -5.96 31.05 8.25
N ASP A 364 -5.66 29.86 8.76
CA ASP A 364 -6.26 28.60 8.32
C ASP A 364 -7.50 28.20 9.14
N SER A 365 -8.07 27.04 8.83
CA SER A 365 -9.25 26.53 9.55
C SER A 365 -8.99 26.32 11.05
N GLU A 366 -7.78 25.95 11.49
CA GLU A 366 -7.47 25.79 12.92
C GLU A 366 -7.34 27.16 13.60
N ALA A 367 -6.67 28.13 12.96
CA ALA A 367 -6.59 29.49 13.45
C ALA A 367 -7.98 30.14 13.60
N ILE A 368 -8.92 29.84 12.69
CA ILE A 368 -10.32 30.28 12.79
C ILE A 368 -11.00 29.69 14.03
N VAL A 369 -10.79 28.40 14.33
CA VAL A 369 -11.33 27.77 15.54
C VAL A 369 -10.81 28.49 16.79
N GLU A 370 -9.49 28.67 16.88
CA GLU A 370 -8.85 29.29 18.03
C GLU A 370 -9.30 30.73 18.25
N LYS A 371 -9.36 31.54 17.19
CA LYS A 371 -9.70 32.97 17.27
C LYS A 371 -11.20 33.18 17.50
N PHE A 372 -12.07 32.50 16.77
CA PHE A 372 -13.49 32.87 16.68
C PHE A 372 -14.46 31.84 17.25
N LEU A 373 -14.17 30.53 17.16
CA LEU A 373 -15.19 29.50 17.40
C LEU A 373 -15.07 28.80 18.77
N ARG A 374 -13.97 29.00 19.51
CA ARG A 374 -13.83 28.41 20.85
C ARG A 374 -14.87 28.95 21.84
N PRO A 375 -15.24 28.16 22.87
CA PRO A 375 -16.12 28.62 23.94
C PRO A 375 -15.61 29.90 24.62
N SER A 376 -14.30 30.04 24.80
CA SER A 376 -13.67 31.25 25.36
C SER A 376 -13.94 32.53 24.55
N SER A 377 -14.11 32.40 23.23
CA SER A 377 -14.43 33.52 22.33
C SER A 377 -15.94 33.81 22.29
N ASN A 378 -16.78 32.90 22.82
CA ASN A 378 -18.24 32.94 22.75
C ASN A 378 -18.88 32.69 24.14
N PRO A 379 -18.60 33.55 25.15
CA PRO A 379 -19.05 33.31 26.53
C PRO A 379 -20.57 33.35 26.70
N GLY A 380 -21.30 33.96 25.76
CA GLY A 380 -22.77 33.99 25.76
C GLY A 380 -23.42 32.67 25.35
N ILE A 381 -22.66 31.73 24.78
CA ILE A 381 -23.17 30.42 24.36
C ILE A 381 -22.71 29.36 25.36
N PRO A 382 -23.62 28.55 25.93
CA PRO A 382 -23.30 27.41 26.75
C PRO A 382 -22.25 26.45 26.16
N ASP A 383 -21.12 26.22 26.84
CA ASP A 383 -20.15 25.20 26.41
C ASP A 383 -20.72 23.78 26.60
N PRO A 384 -20.85 22.97 25.54
CA PRO A 384 -21.38 21.61 25.60
C PRO A 384 -20.44 20.61 26.30
N ASN A 385 -19.17 20.98 26.52
CA ASN A 385 -18.19 20.14 27.22
C ASN A 385 -18.16 20.38 28.73
N THR A 386 -18.95 21.32 29.22
CA THR A 386 -19.13 21.57 30.66
C THR A 386 -20.44 20.94 31.11
N PRO A 387 -20.42 20.01 32.10
CA PRO A 387 -21.64 19.44 32.64
C PRO A 387 -22.58 20.51 33.21
N ARG A 388 -23.87 20.40 32.87
CA ARG A 388 -24.94 21.28 33.33
C ARG A 388 -26.18 20.45 33.64
N ASP A 389 -27.00 20.92 34.56
CA ASP A 389 -28.26 20.24 34.92
C ASP A 389 -29.43 20.83 34.11
N ASP A 390 -29.27 20.90 32.79
CA ASP A 390 -30.31 21.40 31.89
C ASP A 390 -31.47 20.38 31.76
N PRO A 391 -32.74 20.83 31.73
CA PRO A 391 -33.89 19.93 31.57
C PRO A 391 -33.79 19.06 30.31
N ASP A 392 -33.28 19.64 29.23
CA ASP A 392 -33.14 19.03 27.90
C ASP A 392 -31.87 18.17 27.76
N LEU A 393 -31.04 18.03 28.80
CA LEU A 393 -29.79 17.27 28.73
C LEU A 393 -30.09 15.78 28.48
N PRO A 394 -29.56 15.17 27.39
CA PRO A 394 -29.76 13.75 27.09
C PRO A 394 -29.30 12.81 28.21
N GLY A 395 -30.01 11.69 28.38
CA GLY A 395 -29.77 10.74 29.47
C GLY A 395 -28.34 10.20 29.55
N LEU A 396 -27.71 9.88 28.42
CA LEU A 396 -26.34 9.35 28.38
C LEU A 396 -25.28 10.33 28.91
N LEU A 397 -25.51 11.65 28.81
CA LEU A 397 -24.60 12.66 29.36
C LEU A 397 -24.73 12.79 30.89
N ARG A 398 -25.83 12.31 31.47
CA ARG A 398 -26.03 12.31 32.93
C ARG A 398 -25.34 11.14 33.63
N LEU A 399 -24.98 10.10 32.88
CA LEU A 399 -24.37 8.89 33.43
C LEU A 399 -22.95 9.15 33.91
N SER A 400 -22.62 8.53 35.03
CA SER A 400 -21.23 8.35 35.48
C SER A 400 -20.48 7.32 34.62
N PRO A 401 -19.14 7.33 34.64
CA PRO A 401 -18.34 6.30 33.98
C PRO A 401 -18.77 4.87 34.32
N SER A 402 -19.00 4.55 35.59
CA SER A 402 -19.38 3.21 36.04
C SER A 402 -20.76 2.80 35.51
N GLU A 403 -21.77 3.66 35.60
CA GLU A 403 -23.11 3.40 35.06
C GLU A 403 -23.09 3.17 33.55
N LEU A 404 -22.27 3.93 32.82
CA LEU A 404 -22.10 3.75 31.38
C LEU A 404 -21.43 2.39 31.06
N VAL A 405 -20.42 2.00 31.83
CA VAL A 405 -19.77 0.69 31.70
C VAL A 405 -20.75 -0.45 31.96
N GLU A 406 -21.59 -0.36 32.99
CA GLU A 406 -22.63 -1.36 33.27
C GLU A 406 -23.62 -1.51 32.12
N ARG A 407 -23.96 -0.42 31.43
CA ARG A 407 -24.77 -0.49 30.22
C ARG A 407 -24.06 -1.25 29.11
N PHE A 408 -22.77 -1.01 28.88
CA PHE A 408 -21.99 -1.72 27.85
C PHE A 408 -21.96 -3.24 28.06
N GLU A 409 -21.89 -3.71 29.32
CA GLU A 409 -21.92 -5.14 29.64
C GLU A 409 -23.21 -5.82 29.21
N ARG A 410 -24.33 -5.09 29.26
CA ARG A 410 -25.64 -5.58 28.84
C ARG A 410 -25.79 -5.59 27.31
N LEU A 411 -24.99 -4.82 26.59
CA LEU A 411 -25.02 -4.77 25.13
C LEU A 411 -24.30 -5.96 24.49
N HIS A 412 -23.10 -6.29 24.98
CA HIS A 412 -22.31 -7.37 24.40
C HIS A 412 -21.31 -7.95 25.41
N SER A 413 -21.12 -9.27 25.39
CA SER A 413 -20.21 -9.98 26.30
C SER A 413 -18.72 -9.74 26.00
N GLY A 414 -18.39 -9.46 24.73
CA GLY A 414 -17.02 -9.22 24.29
C GLY A 414 -16.78 -7.76 23.91
N TYR A 415 -15.98 -7.02 24.66
CA TYR A 415 -15.67 -5.63 24.31
C TYR A 415 -14.26 -5.19 24.73
N SER A 416 -13.90 -3.99 24.31
CA SER A 416 -12.84 -3.21 24.95
C SER A 416 -13.28 -1.79 25.18
N ILE A 417 -13.02 -1.32 26.39
CA ILE A 417 -13.17 0.06 26.80
C ILE A 417 -11.79 0.70 26.86
N THR A 418 -11.64 1.87 26.23
CA THR A 418 -10.44 2.71 26.29
C THR A 418 -10.80 4.02 27.00
N LEU A 419 -10.08 4.35 28.06
CA LEU A 419 -10.19 5.64 28.73
C LEU A 419 -9.25 6.64 28.02
N GLY A 420 -9.80 7.74 27.54
CA GLY A 420 -9.03 8.89 27.06
C GLY A 420 -8.43 9.64 28.23
N LEU A 421 -7.16 10.06 28.11
CA LEU A 421 -6.42 10.68 29.20
C LEU A 421 -6.35 12.20 29.12
N SER A 422 -6.90 12.80 28.07
CA SER A 422 -6.85 14.25 27.84
C SER A 422 -7.55 14.99 28.98
N GLY A 423 -6.83 15.89 29.66
CA GLY A 423 -7.36 16.66 30.80
C GLY A 423 -7.58 15.86 32.09
N LEU A 424 -7.02 14.65 32.20
CA LEU A 424 -7.08 13.83 33.42
C LEU A 424 -5.74 13.80 34.16
N GLU A 425 -5.81 13.94 35.48
CA GLU A 425 -4.68 13.69 36.38
C GLU A 425 -4.64 12.22 36.82
N VAL A 426 -3.54 11.80 37.46
CA VAL A 426 -3.36 10.40 37.89
C VAL A 426 -4.42 9.95 38.91
N GLU A 427 -4.86 10.86 39.79
CA GLU A 427 -5.96 10.65 40.74
C GLU A 427 -7.30 10.37 40.04
N ASP A 428 -7.60 11.10 38.96
CA ASP A 428 -8.83 10.94 38.18
C ASP A 428 -8.84 9.55 37.53
N VAL A 429 -7.72 9.16 36.92
CA VAL A 429 -7.57 7.85 36.26
C VAL A 429 -7.72 6.71 37.25
N LEU A 430 -7.14 6.83 38.45
CA LEU A 430 -7.24 5.82 39.50
C LEU A 430 -8.67 5.65 40.01
N GLU A 431 -9.36 6.76 40.27
CA GLU A 431 -10.75 6.76 40.72
C GLU A 431 -11.66 6.10 39.67
N ILE A 432 -11.54 6.50 38.40
CA ILE A 432 -12.35 5.93 37.30
C ILE A 432 -12.09 4.43 37.13
N ILE A 433 -10.83 3.99 37.19
CA ILE A 433 -10.47 2.57 37.07
C ILE A 433 -11.12 1.74 38.19
N TYR A 434 -11.08 2.27 39.41
CA TYR A 434 -11.64 1.61 40.59
C TYR A 434 -13.16 1.56 40.52
N ASP A 435 -13.82 2.69 40.22
CA ASP A 435 -15.28 2.79 40.15
C ASP A 435 -15.88 1.96 39.02
N CYS A 436 -15.15 1.81 37.91
CA CYS A 436 -15.55 0.92 36.82
C CYS A 436 -15.23 -0.56 37.10
N GLY A 437 -14.78 -0.94 38.30
CA GLY A 437 -14.57 -2.33 38.69
C GLY A 437 -13.60 -3.10 37.79
N GLY A 438 -12.54 -2.44 37.29
CA GLY A 438 -11.53 -3.09 36.43
C GLY A 438 -11.97 -3.34 34.98
N LYS A 439 -13.12 -2.84 34.57
CA LYS A 439 -13.65 -3.04 33.21
C LYS A 439 -13.00 -2.13 32.16
N ILE A 440 -12.24 -1.11 32.60
CA ILE A 440 -11.41 -0.31 31.70
C ILE A 440 -10.25 -1.19 31.21
N THR A 441 -10.33 -1.63 29.95
CA THR A 441 -9.34 -2.56 29.39
C THR A 441 -8.10 -1.89 28.81
N HIS A 442 -8.20 -0.62 28.41
CA HIS A 442 -7.10 0.14 27.82
C HIS A 442 -7.08 1.58 28.31
N LEU A 443 -5.89 2.18 28.30
CA LEU A 443 -5.67 3.62 28.45
C LEU A 443 -5.13 4.19 27.14
N GLU A 444 -5.64 5.33 26.68
CA GLU A 444 -5.03 6.09 25.58
C GLU A 444 -3.78 6.83 26.06
N ASN A 445 -2.72 6.04 26.29
CA ASN A 445 -1.47 6.53 26.83
C ASN A 445 -0.71 7.47 25.89
N PHE A 446 -1.13 7.63 24.64
CA PHE A 446 -0.53 8.63 23.78
C PHE A 446 -1.48 9.04 22.66
N ASN A 447 -1.72 10.34 22.59
CA ASN A 447 -2.42 10.99 21.50
C ASN A 447 -1.46 12.00 20.83
N LEU A 448 -1.20 11.82 19.54
CA LEU A 448 -0.22 12.63 18.80
C LEU A 448 -0.62 14.11 18.74
N LYS A 449 -1.92 14.40 18.58
CA LYS A 449 -2.44 15.76 18.52
C LYS A 449 -2.27 16.46 19.86
N ASP A 450 -2.63 15.78 20.96
CA ASP A 450 -2.48 16.34 22.31
C ASP A 450 -1.02 16.59 22.66
N TYR A 451 -0.12 15.71 22.19
CA TYR A 451 1.31 15.88 22.39
C TYR A 451 1.87 17.10 21.66
N ILE A 452 1.47 17.34 20.41
CA ILE A 452 1.94 18.47 19.61
C ILE A 452 1.34 19.80 20.10
N THR A 453 0.08 19.77 20.55
CA THR A 453 -0.62 20.97 21.05
C THR A 453 -0.30 21.31 22.51
N GLY A 454 0.59 20.56 23.15
CA GLY A 454 1.01 20.81 24.54
C GLY A 454 0.00 20.40 25.61
N LYS A 455 -1.06 19.66 25.24
CA LYS A 455 -2.10 19.14 26.15
C LYS A 455 -1.74 17.77 26.71
N THR A 456 -0.48 17.57 27.11
CA THR A 456 0.00 16.25 27.54
C THR A 456 -0.41 15.94 28.97
N PRO A 457 -1.18 14.87 29.23
CA PRO A 457 -1.41 14.39 30.59
C PRO A 457 -0.11 13.88 31.23
N PRO A 458 -0.10 13.63 32.56
CA PRO A 458 1.07 13.12 33.28
C PRO A 458 1.36 11.64 32.94
N TYR A 459 1.78 11.38 31.69
CA TYR A 459 2.00 10.05 31.13
C TYR A 459 2.98 9.19 31.96
N GLY A 460 3.94 9.82 32.63
CA GLY A 460 4.89 9.14 33.52
C GLY A 460 4.19 8.48 34.71
N GLU A 461 3.45 9.28 35.50
CA GLU A 461 2.70 8.83 36.69
C GLU A 461 1.64 7.78 36.30
N ILE A 462 0.90 8.01 35.21
CA ILE A 462 -0.13 7.09 34.72
C ILE A 462 0.49 5.75 34.27
N ASN A 463 1.66 5.77 33.60
CA ASN A 463 2.35 4.54 33.20
C ASN A 463 2.88 3.76 34.42
N GLU A 464 3.37 4.45 35.45
CA GLU A 464 3.76 3.81 36.71
C GLU A 464 2.56 3.15 37.40
N LEU A 465 1.43 3.84 37.47
CA LEU A 465 0.18 3.26 37.99
C LEU A 465 -0.23 2.02 37.20
N GLN A 466 -0.26 2.11 35.87
CA GLN A 466 -0.61 0.99 34.99
C GLN A 466 0.32 -0.22 35.21
N ARG A 467 1.63 -0.02 35.38
CA ARG A 467 2.57 -1.11 35.67
C ARG A 467 2.36 -1.70 37.06
N ALA A 468 2.09 -0.88 38.05
CA ALA A 468 1.82 -1.34 39.40
C ALA A 468 0.56 -2.22 39.44
N LEU A 469 -0.51 -1.82 38.74
CA LEU A 469 -1.73 -2.62 38.57
C LEU A 469 -1.46 -3.93 37.83
N ASN A 470 -0.79 -3.87 36.68
CA ASN A 470 -0.51 -5.05 35.85
C ASN A 470 0.47 -6.05 36.46
N SER A 471 1.34 -5.62 37.37
CA SER A 471 2.33 -6.49 38.03
C SER A 471 1.81 -7.10 39.34
N GLY A 472 0.63 -6.68 39.81
CA GLY A 472 0.11 -7.08 41.12
C GLY A 472 0.97 -6.59 42.30
N ASN A 473 1.80 -5.55 42.10
CA ASN A 473 2.72 -5.10 43.15
C ASN A 473 2.02 -4.18 44.15
N VAL A 474 1.42 -4.78 45.20
CA VAL A 474 0.69 -4.07 46.26
C VAL A 474 1.53 -3.01 46.97
N ILE A 475 2.83 -3.26 47.16
CA ILE A 475 3.74 -2.29 47.80
C ILE A 475 3.87 -1.02 46.94
N SER A 476 4.02 -1.21 45.63
CA SER A 476 4.10 -0.11 44.67
C SER A 476 2.77 0.63 44.56
N LEU A 477 1.65 -0.10 44.51
CA LEU A 477 0.30 0.50 44.51
C LEU A 477 0.06 1.34 45.76
N LYS A 478 0.40 0.83 46.95
CA LYS A 478 0.25 1.56 48.22
C LYS A 478 1.08 2.85 48.21
N ARG A 479 2.33 2.78 47.75
CA ARG A 479 3.22 3.95 47.64
C ARG A 479 2.66 4.99 46.67
N ILE A 480 2.18 4.57 45.50
CA ILE A 480 1.57 5.44 44.50
C ILE A 480 0.32 6.10 45.08
N LEU A 481 -0.60 5.33 45.67
CA LEU A 481 -1.80 5.83 46.34
C LEU A 481 -1.48 6.88 47.41
N GLN A 482 -0.52 6.61 48.30
CA GLN A 482 -0.11 7.57 49.33
C GLN A 482 0.46 8.86 48.73
N SER A 483 1.25 8.75 47.65
CA SER A 483 1.77 9.91 46.92
C SER A 483 0.65 10.73 46.30
N ILE A 484 -0.33 10.08 45.68
CA ILE A 484 -1.50 10.74 45.07
C ILE A 484 -2.34 11.44 46.15
N ILE A 485 -2.61 10.76 47.28
CA ILE A 485 -3.35 11.35 48.40
C ILE A 485 -2.63 12.61 48.91
N HIS A 486 -1.32 12.56 49.09
CA HIS A 486 -0.54 13.73 49.52
C HIS A 486 -0.60 14.86 48.49
N LYS A 487 -0.49 14.54 47.19
CA LYS A 487 -0.59 15.53 46.09
C LYS A 487 -1.95 16.24 46.13
N VAL A 488 -3.03 15.48 46.25
CA VAL A 488 -4.40 16.01 46.38
C VAL A 488 -4.54 16.86 47.64
N ASP A 489 -4.00 16.43 48.78
CA ASP A 489 -4.04 17.20 50.04
C ASP A 489 -3.36 18.57 49.92
N SER A 490 -2.28 18.65 49.14
CA SER A 490 -1.57 19.89 48.84
C SER A 490 -2.13 20.71 47.67
N SER A 491 -3.19 20.24 47.01
CA SER A 491 -3.79 20.91 45.85
C SER A 491 -4.85 21.94 46.24
N ASP A 492 -5.13 22.87 45.33
CA ASP A 492 -6.20 23.88 45.46
C ASP A 492 -7.52 23.43 44.79
N HIS A 493 -7.74 22.12 44.65
CA HIS A 493 -8.97 21.61 44.05
C HIS A 493 -10.20 21.96 44.91
N PRO A 494 -11.31 22.43 44.30
CA PRO A 494 -12.54 22.77 45.04
C PRO A 494 -13.18 21.54 45.70
N ASP A 495 -12.97 20.35 45.15
CA ASP A 495 -13.47 19.06 45.65
C ASP A 495 -12.40 18.22 46.37
N ARG A 496 -11.33 18.86 46.88
CA ARG A 496 -10.18 18.20 47.50
C ARG A 496 -10.54 17.20 48.59
N GLU A 497 -11.38 17.58 49.55
CA GLU A 497 -11.74 16.72 50.69
C GLU A 497 -12.48 15.45 50.21
N SER A 498 -13.37 15.60 49.23
CA SER A 498 -14.09 14.47 48.61
C SER A 498 -13.14 13.53 47.86
N ARG A 499 -12.18 14.07 47.10
CA ARG A 499 -11.14 13.27 46.43
C ARG A 499 -10.28 12.51 47.43
N LYS A 500 -9.84 13.18 48.50
CA LYS A 500 -9.03 12.59 49.57
C LYS A 500 -9.77 11.43 50.26
N GLU A 501 -11.04 11.62 50.60
CA GLU A 501 -11.88 10.58 51.19
C GLU A 501 -12.03 9.37 50.26
N LYS A 502 -12.30 9.61 48.97
CA LYS A 502 -12.42 8.55 47.97
C LYS A 502 -11.11 7.77 47.81
N LEU A 503 -9.98 8.46 47.65
CA LEU A 503 -8.66 7.84 47.53
C LEU A 503 -8.27 7.07 48.80
N THR A 504 -8.64 7.57 49.99
CA THR A 504 -8.42 6.87 51.27
C THR A 504 -9.26 5.60 51.35
N THR A 505 -10.49 5.62 50.82
CA THR A 505 -11.34 4.44 50.69
C THR A 505 -10.69 3.40 49.77
N ILE A 506 -10.19 3.82 48.60
CA ILE A 506 -9.45 2.95 47.67
C ILE A 506 -8.19 2.37 48.33
N LEU A 507 -7.49 3.16 49.16
CA LEU A 507 -6.32 2.70 49.91
C LEU A 507 -6.68 1.63 50.95
N HIS A 508 -7.81 1.76 51.65
CA HIS A 508 -8.30 0.74 52.56
C HIS A 508 -8.78 -0.53 51.81
N ASP A 509 -9.27 -0.39 50.58
CA ASP A 509 -9.68 -1.49 49.70
C ASP A 509 -8.64 -1.84 48.62
N ILE A 510 -7.34 -1.71 48.96
CA ILE A 510 -6.25 -1.99 48.02
C ILE A 510 -6.25 -3.44 47.53
N GLY A 511 -6.82 -4.37 48.31
CA GLY A 511 -6.96 -5.78 47.94
C GLY A 511 -7.89 -5.97 46.74
N SER A 512 -9.04 -5.28 46.72
CA SER A 512 -9.95 -5.33 45.57
C SER A 512 -9.34 -4.63 44.37
N LEU A 513 -8.72 -3.46 44.54
CA LEU A 513 -8.02 -2.73 43.47
C LEU A 513 -6.94 -3.61 42.80
N HIS A 514 -6.17 -4.35 43.61
CA HIS A 514 -5.19 -5.33 43.12
C HIS A 514 -5.88 -6.43 42.29
N GLY A 515 -6.96 -7.02 42.81
CA GLY A 515 -7.67 -8.12 42.17
C GLY A 515 -8.31 -7.80 40.81
N LEU A 516 -8.53 -6.52 40.48
CA LEU A 516 -9.16 -6.09 39.24
C LEU A 516 -8.43 -6.58 37.97
N TYR A 517 -7.10 -6.66 38.00
CA TYR A 517 -6.26 -6.97 36.84
C TYR A 517 -5.42 -8.25 36.97
N ASP A 518 -5.76 -9.14 37.91
CA ASP A 518 -5.05 -10.43 38.08
C ASP A 518 -5.17 -11.34 36.84
N ASN A 519 -6.35 -11.37 36.23
CA ASN A 519 -6.67 -12.22 35.08
C ASN A 519 -6.76 -11.46 33.75
N SER A 520 -6.67 -10.12 33.79
CA SER A 520 -6.77 -9.27 32.61
C SER A 520 -5.80 -8.10 32.74
N ILE A 521 -5.06 -7.78 31.67
CA ILE A 521 -4.07 -6.70 31.72
C ILE A 521 -4.65 -5.39 31.21
N LEU A 522 -4.39 -4.30 31.93
CA LEU A 522 -4.65 -2.93 31.48
C LEU A 522 -3.63 -2.56 30.40
N THR A 523 -4.07 -2.39 29.16
CA THR A 523 -3.17 -2.19 28.00
C THR A 523 -3.13 -0.74 27.52
N SER A 524 -2.12 -0.39 26.71
CA SER A 524 -1.97 0.96 26.18
C SER A 524 -2.44 1.04 24.73
N ARG A 525 -3.09 2.15 24.37
CA ARG A 525 -3.45 2.55 23.00
C ARG A 525 -2.66 3.77 22.59
N ILE A 526 -2.34 3.84 21.30
CA ILE A 526 -1.55 4.93 20.71
C ILE A 526 -2.30 5.40 19.46
N GLY A 527 -2.77 6.63 19.48
CA GLY A 527 -3.60 7.23 18.43
C GLY A 527 -2.97 8.49 17.85
N SER A 528 -3.28 8.79 16.59
CA SER A 528 -2.91 10.07 15.98
C SER A 528 -3.95 11.18 16.19
N ASP A 529 -5.21 10.81 16.46
CA ASP A 529 -6.37 11.70 16.39
C ASP A 529 -6.49 12.44 15.04
N SER A 530 -6.10 11.76 13.96
CA SER A 530 -6.04 12.39 12.64
C SER A 530 -7.43 12.54 12.03
N ALA A 531 -7.84 13.80 11.83
CA ALA A 531 -9.01 14.20 11.04
C ALA A 531 -8.66 14.54 9.58
N GLY A 532 -7.37 14.81 9.33
CA GLY A 532 -6.88 15.26 8.03
C GLY A 532 -7.24 16.71 7.65
N ARG A 533 -7.83 17.51 8.54
CA ARG A 533 -8.22 18.91 8.27
C ARG A 533 -7.15 19.94 8.66
N SER A 534 -6.25 19.60 9.57
CA SER A 534 -5.14 20.46 10.03
C SER A 534 -3.97 20.53 9.05
N HIS A 535 -3.36 21.71 8.91
CA HIS A 535 -2.10 21.92 8.19
C HIS A 535 -0.86 21.73 9.07
N HIS A 536 -1.02 21.79 10.40
CA HIS A 536 0.08 21.74 11.36
C HIS A 536 0.31 20.36 12.01
N LEU A 537 -0.61 19.42 11.81
CA LEU A 537 -0.54 18.07 12.40
C LEU A 537 -0.03 17.00 11.44
N TYR A 538 0.68 16.00 11.97
CA TYR A 538 1.06 14.81 11.20
C TYR A 538 -0.20 14.02 10.80
N GLY A 539 -0.20 13.48 9.57
CA GLY A 539 -1.27 12.60 9.12
C GLY A 539 -1.27 11.24 9.84
N MET A 540 -2.41 10.52 9.76
CA MET A 540 -2.60 9.19 10.40
C MET A 540 -1.44 8.19 10.18
N GLY A 541 -1.27 7.31 11.17
CA GLY A 541 -0.45 6.11 11.11
C GLY A 541 0.86 6.19 11.89
N LEU A 542 1.11 5.16 12.69
CA LEU A 542 2.34 4.95 13.44
C LEU A 542 2.93 3.57 13.13
N VAL A 543 4.26 3.45 13.13
CA VAL A 543 4.96 2.18 12.89
C VAL A 543 6.07 1.93 13.88
N ILE A 544 6.20 0.69 14.34
CA ILE A 544 7.34 0.27 15.16
C ILE A 544 8.55 0.07 14.23
N ARG A 545 9.56 0.92 14.39
CA ARG A 545 10.79 0.97 13.59
C ARG A 545 11.44 -0.40 13.45
N ASP A 546 11.48 -1.18 14.53
CA ASP A 546 12.16 -2.48 14.59
C ASP A 546 11.55 -3.51 13.64
N THR A 547 10.32 -3.30 13.19
CA THR A 547 9.60 -4.17 12.24
C THR A 547 9.83 -3.80 10.77
N LEU A 548 10.50 -2.69 10.50
CA LEU A 548 10.83 -2.22 9.15
C LEU A 548 12.12 -2.86 8.63
N PRO A 549 12.37 -2.86 7.30
CA PRO A 549 13.63 -3.32 6.74
C PRO A 549 14.84 -2.56 7.32
N SER A 550 15.95 -3.24 7.58
CA SER A 550 17.13 -2.65 8.26
C SER A 550 17.68 -1.40 7.58
N ARG A 551 17.51 -1.28 6.26
CA ARG A 551 17.87 -0.06 5.51
C ARG A 551 17.03 1.14 5.93
N VAL A 552 15.73 0.94 6.09
CA VAL A 552 14.79 1.98 6.53
C VAL A 552 15.08 2.39 7.97
N GLN A 553 15.39 1.41 8.83
CA GLN A 553 15.79 1.69 10.21
C GLN A 553 17.01 2.62 10.29
N LYS A 554 18.05 2.33 9.48
CA LYS A 554 19.24 3.19 9.37
C LYS A 554 18.90 4.57 8.81
N ASN A 555 18.10 4.63 7.74
CA ASN A 555 17.70 5.90 7.13
C ASN A 555 16.94 6.79 8.12
N ILE A 556 16.01 6.23 8.90
CA ILE A 556 15.27 6.99 9.93
C ILE A 556 16.24 7.57 10.99
N GLN A 557 17.32 6.86 11.31
CA GLN A 557 18.30 7.31 12.29
C GLN A 557 19.23 8.40 11.74
N THR A 558 19.58 8.34 10.45
CA THR A 558 20.45 9.32 9.79
C THR A 558 19.72 10.55 9.28
N THR A 559 18.46 10.38 8.89
CA THR A 559 17.61 11.38 8.25
C THR A 559 16.60 11.88 9.29
N LEU A 560 17.10 12.58 10.30
CA LEU A 560 16.31 13.37 11.27
C LEU A 560 15.69 14.63 10.62
N SER A 561 15.45 14.61 9.30
CA SER A 561 15.08 15.79 8.53
C SER A 561 13.56 15.94 8.43
N ASP A 562 13.04 16.93 9.13
CA ASP A 562 11.86 17.79 8.96
C ASP A 562 10.47 17.17 8.71
N SER A 563 10.38 15.90 8.27
CA SER A 563 9.14 15.29 7.79
C SER A 563 8.62 14.14 8.66
N ARG A 564 9.39 13.62 9.62
CA ARG A 564 8.95 12.49 10.47
C ARG A 564 9.30 12.69 11.91
N PHE A 565 8.39 12.30 12.79
CA PHE A 565 8.57 12.39 14.23
C PHE A 565 8.78 11.00 14.82
N ILE A 566 9.88 10.87 15.59
CA ILE A 566 10.07 9.71 16.45
C ILE A 566 9.33 10.02 17.74
N VAL A 567 8.19 9.35 17.90
CA VAL A 567 7.32 9.50 19.07
C VAL A 567 8.07 9.02 20.31
N PRO A 568 7.96 9.69 21.49
CA PRO A 568 8.64 9.30 22.72
C PRO A 568 8.03 8.04 23.37
N ILE A 569 7.76 7.01 22.57
CA ILE A 569 7.21 5.73 22.97
C ILE A 569 8.16 4.62 22.53
N HIS A 570 8.47 3.74 23.47
CA HIS A 570 9.21 2.52 23.23
C HIS A 570 8.30 1.31 23.44
N THR A 571 8.18 0.42 22.45
CA THR A 571 7.45 -0.84 22.56
C THR A 571 8.33 -2.00 22.10
N ARG A 572 8.51 -3.03 22.93
CA ARG A 572 9.35 -4.18 22.58
C ARG A 572 8.60 -5.14 21.67
N VAL A 573 9.29 -5.63 20.63
CA VAL A 573 8.76 -6.58 19.66
C VAL A 573 9.71 -7.77 19.48
N TYR A 574 9.17 -8.91 19.08
CA TYR A 574 9.96 -10.08 18.67
C TYR A 574 9.42 -10.69 17.38
N LEU A 575 10.31 -11.33 16.62
CA LEU A 575 9.97 -12.03 15.39
C LEU A 575 9.64 -13.49 15.69
N ARG A 576 8.39 -13.89 15.47
CA ARG A 576 7.95 -15.28 15.55
C ARG A 576 8.12 -15.94 14.18
N VAL A 577 8.93 -17.00 14.13
CA VAL A 577 9.17 -17.80 12.91
C VAL A 577 8.57 -19.19 13.07
N ALA A 578 7.52 -19.49 12.31
CA ALA A 578 6.88 -20.80 12.27
C ALA A 578 7.32 -21.59 11.04
N TYR A 579 7.54 -22.89 11.18
CA TYR A 579 7.88 -23.79 10.08
C TYR A 579 6.79 -24.85 9.91
N ILE A 580 5.90 -24.63 8.95
CA ILE A 580 4.73 -25.47 8.67
C ILE A 580 5.12 -26.57 7.67
N PRO A 581 4.92 -27.87 7.95
CA PRO A 581 5.19 -28.93 6.98
C PRO A 581 4.43 -28.71 5.67
N ARG A 582 5.07 -28.87 4.51
CA ARG A 582 4.35 -28.95 3.23
C ARG A 582 3.81 -30.35 3.03
N GLU A 583 2.61 -30.48 2.49
CA GLU A 583 2.16 -31.74 1.91
C GLU A 583 2.98 -32.00 0.63
N ILE A 584 3.81 -33.04 0.67
CA ILE A 584 4.67 -33.42 -0.45
C ILE A 584 4.01 -34.58 -1.17
N SER A 585 3.37 -34.30 -2.30
CA SER A 585 2.64 -35.30 -3.09
C SER A 585 3.56 -36.40 -3.65
N SER A 586 4.83 -36.07 -3.96
CA SER A 586 5.80 -37.03 -4.51
C SER A 586 6.46 -37.92 -3.43
N PRO A 587 6.40 -39.27 -3.55
CA PRO A 587 7.04 -40.20 -2.62
C PRO A 587 8.57 -40.02 -2.51
N PHE A 588 9.23 -39.73 -3.63
CA PHE A 588 10.69 -39.54 -3.71
C PHE A 588 11.15 -38.32 -2.92
N ILE A 589 10.49 -37.17 -3.12
CA ILE A 589 10.77 -35.92 -2.40
C ILE A 589 10.43 -36.07 -0.91
N ARG A 590 9.42 -36.88 -0.58
CA ARG A 590 9.06 -37.23 0.80
C ARG A 590 10.18 -38.05 1.48
N GLY A 591 10.80 -38.99 0.76
CA GLY A 591 11.99 -39.72 1.21
C GLY A 591 13.21 -38.82 1.41
N LEU A 592 13.51 -37.96 0.44
CA LEU A 592 14.64 -37.02 0.51
C LEU A 592 14.48 -36.00 1.64
N SER A 593 13.28 -35.47 1.86
CA SER A 593 12.99 -34.55 2.96
C SER A 593 13.03 -35.23 4.33
N ARG A 594 12.62 -36.50 4.44
CA ARG A 594 12.80 -37.31 5.67
C ARG A 594 14.28 -37.53 5.98
N TRP A 595 15.09 -37.85 4.98
CA TRP A 595 16.53 -37.97 5.14
C TRP A 595 17.18 -36.63 5.53
N ALA A 596 16.82 -35.54 4.85
CA ALA A 596 17.30 -34.20 5.15
C ALA A 596 16.94 -33.73 6.57
N LYS A 597 15.82 -34.19 7.15
CA LYS A 597 15.47 -33.92 8.56
C LYS A 597 16.45 -34.53 9.57
N ASN A 598 17.17 -35.57 9.19
CA ASN A 598 18.13 -36.22 10.08
C ASN A 598 19.51 -35.56 10.04
N VAL A 599 19.78 -34.70 9.05
CA VAL A 599 21.04 -33.96 8.92
C VAL A 599 20.96 -32.61 9.66
N PRO A 600 21.92 -32.29 10.55
CA PRO A 600 22.00 -30.97 11.18
C PRO A 600 22.05 -29.85 10.13
N GLY A 601 21.19 -28.83 10.27
CA GLY A 601 21.08 -27.71 9.33
C GLY A 601 20.07 -27.89 8.18
N LEU A 602 19.70 -29.13 7.81
CA LEU A 602 18.74 -29.40 6.72
C LEU A 602 17.30 -29.69 7.23
N ARG A 603 17.08 -29.59 8.54
CA ARG A 603 15.79 -29.87 9.23
C ARG A 603 14.59 -29.04 8.77
N PHE A 604 14.85 -27.92 8.12
CA PHE A 604 13.84 -26.98 7.63
C PHE A 604 13.47 -27.23 6.16
N ILE A 605 14.17 -28.12 5.46
CA ILE A 605 13.86 -28.50 4.07
C ILE A 605 12.50 -29.17 4.01
N GLY A 606 11.66 -28.73 3.07
CA GLY A 606 10.28 -29.21 2.91
C GLY A 606 9.26 -28.58 3.86
N LYS A 607 9.64 -27.57 4.67
CA LYS A 607 8.70 -26.77 5.47
C LYS A 607 8.49 -25.38 4.85
N ARG A 608 7.26 -24.87 4.91
CA ARG A 608 6.92 -23.48 4.64
C ARG A 608 7.31 -22.64 5.87
N ARG A 609 8.20 -21.67 5.67
CA ARG A 609 8.57 -20.68 6.68
C ARG A 609 7.54 -19.55 6.68
N GLN A 610 7.03 -19.19 7.85
CA GLN A 610 6.13 -18.07 8.07
C GLN A 610 6.70 -17.18 9.17
N GLU A 611 6.67 -15.86 8.96
CA GLU A 611 7.26 -14.87 9.85
C GLU A 611 6.22 -13.84 10.27
N GLU A 612 6.14 -13.56 11.56
CA GLU A 612 5.22 -12.57 12.12
C GLU A 612 5.88 -11.79 13.25
N TRP A 613 5.76 -10.46 13.21
CA TRP A 613 6.17 -9.60 14.32
C TRP A 613 5.07 -9.53 15.37
N VAL A 614 5.45 -9.69 16.65
CA VAL A 614 4.53 -9.67 17.78
C VAL A 614 5.03 -8.67 18.83
N THR A 615 4.12 -7.86 19.38
CA THR A 615 4.41 -6.97 20.51
C THR A 615 4.48 -7.76 21.81
N ILE A 616 5.46 -7.42 22.66
CA ILE A 616 5.52 -7.94 24.03
C ILE A 616 4.46 -7.19 24.84
N LYS A 617 3.57 -7.93 25.49
CA LYS A 617 2.54 -7.37 26.38
C LYS A 617 3.20 -6.55 27.49
N ASN A 618 2.62 -5.40 27.85
CA ASN A 618 3.09 -4.51 28.92
C ASN A 618 4.51 -3.94 28.74
N SER A 619 5.03 -3.89 27.50
CA SER A 619 6.36 -3.36 27.21
C SER A 619 6.39 -1.90 26.74
N THR A 620 5.23 -1.24 26.70
CA THR A 620 5.10 0.13 26.19
C THR A 620 5.50 1.14 27.26
N VAL A 621 6.57 1.89 27.00
CA VAL A 621 7.15 2.91 27.88
C VAL A 621 7.08 4.27 27.18
N ILE A 622 6.81 5.34 27.94
CA ILE A 622 6.68 6.71 27.44
C ILE A 622 7.75 7.60 28.08
N GLY A 623 8.29 8.55 27.32
CA GLY A 623 9.22 9.59 27.80
C GLY A 623 10.71 9.32 27.52
N GLY A 624 11.07 8.14 26.99
CA GLY A 624 12.44 7.77 26.60
C GLY A 624 12.69 7.82 25.09
N GLN A 625 13.88 7.36 24.65
CA GLN A 625 14.16 7.16 23.22
C GLN A 625 13.15 6.19 22.61
N GLY A 626 12.27 6.72 21.77
CA GLY A 626 11.21 5.94 21.16
C GLY A 626 11.67 5.07 19.99
N ASN A 627 10.92 4.00 19.75
CA ASN A 627 11.05 3.19 18.54
C ASN A 627 9.79 3.24 17.66
N VAL A 628 8.84 4.13 17.98
CA VAL A 628 7.62 4.38 17.19
C VAL A 628 7.82 5.63 16.33
N VAL A 629 7.46 5.55 15.05
CA VAL A 629 7.69 6.63 14.06
C VAL A 629 6.39 6.95 13.34
N THR A 630 6.17 8.24 13.03
CA THR A 630 5.02 8.67 12.23
C THR A 630 5.14 8.22 10.77
N LEU A 631 4.03 7.71 10.22
CA LEU A 631 3.92 7.35 8.81
C LEU A 631 3.59 8.55 7.92
N GLY A 632 2.75 9.46 8.42
CA GLY A 632 2.51 10.77 7.82
C GLY A 632 3.60 11.78 8.18
N GLY A 633 3.91 12.69 7.26
CA GLY A 633 4.71 13.89 7.55
C GLY A 633 3.85 15.12 7.76
N ILE A 634 4.48 16.21 8.24
CA ILE A 634 3.88 17.55 8.23
C ILE A 634 4.04 18.10 6.82
N ASP A 635 2.96 18.64 6.27
CA ASP A 635 2.99 19.38 5.00
C ASP A 635 3.38 20.82 5.34
N VAL A 636 4.68 21.06 5.59
CA VAL A 636 5.22 22.33 6.11
C VAL A 636 4.94 23.51 5.16
N GLU A 637 4.53 23.25 3.92
CA GLU A 637 4.31 24.25 2.86
C GLU A 637 2.85 24.72 2.70
N ARG A 638 1.89 24.28 3.52
CA ARG A 638 0.48 24.70 3.39
C ARG A 638 0.16 25.97 4.17
N THR A 639 0.58 27.12 3.65
CA THR A 639 -0.05 28.41 3.97
C THR A 639 -1.16 28.72 2.97
N ASN A 640 -1.90 29.82 3.14
CA ASN A 640 -2.91 30.27 2.17
C ASN A 640 -2.30 30.73 0.83
N GLN A 641 -0.97 30.63 0.65
CA GLN A 641 -0.21 31.05 -0.53
C GLN A 641 -0.41 32.54 -0.87
N LEU A 642 -0.61 33.35 0.15
CA LEU A 642 -0.73 34.79 0.05
C LEU A 642 0.66 35.40 0.18
N PHE A 643 1.16 35.99 -0.90
CA PHE A 643 2.48 36.60 -0.95
C PHE A 643 2.39 38.03 -1.50
N LEU A 644 3.01 38.99 -0.82
CA LEU A 644 3.17 40.35 -1.33
C LEU A 644 4.09 40.37 -2.54
N HIS A 645 5.24 39.69 -2.41
CA HIS A 645 6.12 39.40 -3.53
C HIS A 645 5.91 37.93 -3.89
N PRO A 646 5.23 37.60 -5.02
CA PRO A 646 5.16 36.21 -5.44
C PRO A 646 6.59 35.66 -5.51
N PRO A 647 6.86 34.47 -4.95
CA PRO A 647 8.17 33.87 -5.07
C PRO A 647 8.53 33.88 -6.56
N GLU A 648 9.74 34.32 -6.90
CA GLU A 648 10.21 34.23 -8.29
C GLU A 648 9.88 32.81 -8.75
N GLU A 649 8.98 32.69 -9.74
CA GLU A 649 8.91 31.45 -10.49
C GLU A 649 10.30 31.34 -11.11
N HIS A 650 11.20 30.67 -10.41
CA HIS A 650 12.28 29.98 -11.05
C HIS A 650 11.55 29.05 -12.00
N GLU A 651 11.30 29.53 -13.22
CA GLU A 651 11.03 28.69 -14.37
C GLU A 651 12.03 27.58 -14.19
N ARG A 652 11.54 26.39 -13.82
CA ARG A 652 12.39 25.21 -13.69
C ARG A 652 12.77 24.84 -15.12
N SER A 653 13.60 25.67 -15.74
CA SER A 653 14.48 25.37 -16.85
C SER A 653 15.57 24.43 -16.35
N ASN A 654 15.18 23.40 -15.59
CA ASN A 654 16.06 22.28 -15.36
C ASN A 654 16.40 21.72 -16.74
N PRO A 655 17.70 21.59 -17.06
CA PRO A 655 18.14 21.01 -18.31
C PRO A 655 17.55 19.61 -18.44
N VAL A 656 17.42 19.15 -19.69
CA VAL A 656 16.97 17.81 -20.08
C VAL A 656 17.48 16.75 -19.08
N SER A 657 16.60 16.31 -18.16
CA SER A 657 16.99 15.33 -17.15
C SER A 657 17.13 13.97 -17.83
N TRP A 658 18.29 13.32 -17.67
CA TRP A 658 18.53 11.96 -18.15
C TRP A 658 17.40 11.00 -17.79
N ARG A 659 16.73 11.22 -16.66
CA ARG A 659 15.60 10.43 -16.20
C ARG A 659 14.42 10.45 -17.17
N TYR A 660 14.10 11.58 -17.79
CA TYR A 660 12.90 11.74 -18.63
C TYR A 660 13.19 11.68 -20.14
N MET A 661 14.44 11.37 -20.53
CA MET A 661 14.75 11.12 -21.94
C MET A 661 14.02 9.89 -22.47
N ASN A 662 13.68 9.92 -23.75
CA ASN A 662 13.06 8.83 -24.47
C ASN A 662 13.83 7.50 -24.31
N SER A 663 13.10 6.42 -24.07
CA SER A 663 13.62 5.07 -23.84
C SER A 663 14.46 4.53 -25.00
N THR A 664 14.08 4.83 -26.25
CA THR A 664 14.82 4.43 -27.46
C THR A 664 16.20 5.07 -27.50
N LEU A 665 16.27 6.37 -27.18
CA LEU A 665 17.52 7.12 -27.13
C LEU A 665 18.42 6.63 -26.00
N LYS A 666 17.86 6.39 -24.80
CA LYS A 666 18.60 5.79 -23.67
C LYS A 666 19.17 4.42 -24.03
N ASN A 667 18.40 3.57 -24.70
CA ASN A 667 18.82 2.25 -25.12
C ASN A 667 20.02 2.31 -26.08
N TRP A 668 19.97 3.22 -27.06
CA TRP A 668 21.10 3.46 -27.97
C TRP A 668 22.35 3.94 -27.23
N ILE A 669 22.21 4.89 -26.30
CA ILE A 669 23.35 5.41 -25.53
C ILE A 669 23.96 4.32 -24.64
N LYS A 670 23.15 3.45 -24.01
CA LYS A 670 23.63 2.30 -23.23
C LYS A 670 24.45 1.33 -24.09
N ILE A 671 23.96 0.98 -25.28
CA ILE A 671 24.70 0.11 -26.20
C ILE A 671 26.05 0.75 -26.55
N LEU A 672 26.06 2.04 -26.92
CA LEU A 672 27.26 2.77 -27.30
C LEU A 672 28.28 2.84 -26.16
N LEU A 673 27.83 3.18 -24.94
CA LEU A 673 28.68 3.26 -23.74
C LEU A 673 29.26 1.90 -23.32
N GLY A 674 28.57 0.80 -23.60
CA GLY A 674 29.13 -0.55 -23.39
C GLY A 674 30.08 -0.96 -24.50
N PHE A 675 29.74 -0.65 -25.76
CA PHE A 675 30.47 -1.11 -26.93
C PHE A 675 31.83 -0.42 -27.07
N LEU A 676 31.91 0.90 -26.88
CA LEU A 676 33.14 1.67 -27.06
C LEU A 676 34.30 1.19 -26.16
N PRO A 677 34.13 1.02 -24.83
CA PRO A 677 35.20 0.51 -23.97
C PRO A 677 35.59 -0.93 -24.30
N ALA A 678 34.63 -1.79 -24.65
CA ALA A 678 34.89 -3.16 -25.03
C ALA A 678 35.71 -3.23 -26.33
N PHE A 679 35.30 -2.48 -27.36
CA PHE A 679 35.99 -2.39 -28.64
C PHE A 679 37.42 -1.89 -28.46
N LEU A 680 37.61 -0.78 -27.72
CA LEU A 680 38.94 -0.24 -27.45
C LEU A 680 39.83 -1.25 -26.70
N THR A 681 39.28 -1.97 -25.72
CA THR A 681 40.05 -2.99 -25.00
C THR A 681 40.45 -4.15 -25.91
N PHE A 682 39.54 -4.67 -26.72
CA PHE A 682 39.85 -5.76 -27.66
C PHE A 682 40.91 -5.33 -28.68
N TYR A 683 40.78 -4.12 -29.22
CA TYR A 683 41.72 -3.55 -30.19
C TYR A 683 43.12 -3.37 -29.59
N LEU A 684 43.23 -2.94 -28.34
CA LEU A 684 44.53 -2.65 -27.70
C LEU A 684 45.20 -3.86 -27.03
N THR A 685 44.47 -4.92 -26.68
CA THR A 685 45.00 -6.01 -25.84
C THR A 685 45.12 -7.37 -26.55
N LYS A 686 44.54 -7.53 -27.75
CA LYS A 686 44.51 -8.82 -28.45
C LYS A 686 45.35 -8.82 -29.72
N ASP A 687 46.29 -9.75 -29.76
CA ASP A 687 47.18 -9.94 -30.91
C ASP A 687 46.49 -10.63 -32.11
N TRP A 688 45.37 -11.30 -31.89
CA TRP A 688 44.63 -11.99 -32.96
C TRP A 688 43.67 -11.02 -33.67
N TRP A 689 43.90 -10.78 -34.97
CA TRP A 689 43.12 -9.84 -35.80
C TRP A 689 41.59 -10.00 -35.68
N LEU A 690 41.08 -11.24 -35.62
CA LEU A 690 39.64 -11.49 -35.53
C LEU A 690 39.10 -11.01 -34.18
N LEU A 691 39.81 -11.29 -33.08
CA LEU A 691 39.40 -10.82 -31.76
C LEU A 691 39.66 -9.31 -31.58
N GLY A 692 40.69 -8.75 -32.22
CA GLY A 692 41.01 -7.33 -32.16
C GLY A 692 39.94 -6.45 -32.82
N TYR A 693 39.50 -6.78 -34.05
CA TYR A 693 38.50 -6.00 -34.78
C TYR A 693 37.05 -6.46 -34.54
N PHE A 694 36.81 -7.76 -34.38
CA PHE A 694 35.45 -8.31 -34.22
C PHE A 694 35.13 -8.80 -32.81
N GLY A 695 36.08 -8.76 -31.87
CA GLY A 695 35.89 -9.29 -30.51
C GLY A 695 34.69 -8.69 -29.79
N ALA A 696 34.53 -7.36 -29.83
CA ALA A 696 33.39 -6.67 -29.23
C ALA A 696 32.05 -7.09 -29.87
N PHE A 697 32.00 -7.20 -31.20
CA PHE A 697 30.80 -7.66 -31.92
C PHE A 697 30.43 -9.11 -31.56
N ILE A 698 31.41 -10.01 -31.46
CA ILE A 698 31.19 -11.40 -31.05
C ILE A 698 30.71 -11.45 -29.59
N TRP A 699 31.31 -10.66 -28.69
CA TRP A 699 30.94 -10.63 -27.27
C TRP A 699 29.50 -10.14 -27.05
N PHE A 700 29.13 -9.08 -27.78
CA PHE A 700 27.78 -8.53 -27.78
C PHE A 700 26.79 -9.49 -28.46
N GLY A 701 27.18 -10.14 -29.55
CA GLY A 701 26.37 -11.13 -30.25
C GLY A 701 26.01 -12.33 -29.38
N ILE A 702 26.98 -12.92 -28.68
CA ILE A 702 26.75 -14.05 -27.75
C ILE A 702 25.80 -13.62 -26.63
N THR A 703 26.04 -12.46 -26.02
CA THR A 703 25.23 -11.95 -24.90
C THR A 703 23.82 -11.59 -25.35
N GLY A 704 23.68 -10.98 -26.52
CA GLY A 704 22.40 -10.61 -27.10
C GLY A 704 21.56 -11.83 -27.44
N LEU A 705 22.16 -12.79 -28.16
CA LEU A 705 21.51 -14.06 -28.50
C LEU A 705 21.07 -14.82 -27.24
N ARG A 706 21.90 -14.84 -26.20
CA ARG A 706 21.57 -15.47 -24.91
C ARG A 706 20.35 -14.83 -24.25
N ASN A 707 20.25 -13.50 -24.19
CA ASN A 707 19.08 -12.82 -23.61
C ASN A 707 17.79 -13.11 -24.38
N ILE A 708 17.89 -13.16 -25.71
CA ILE A 708 16.75 -13.48 -26.57
C ILE A 708 16.32 -14.95 -26.36
N LEU A 709 17.26 -15.90 -26.40
CA LEU A 709 16.99 -17.32 -26.15
C LEU A 709 16.43 -17.57 -24.75
N GLN A 710 16.96 -16.89 -23.73
CA GLN A 710 16.44 -16.94 -22.36
C GLN A 710 14.99 -16.49 -22.29
N SER A 711 14.66 -15.35 -22.89
CA SER A 711 13.30 -14.80 -22.89
C SER A 711 12.31 -15.77 -23.55
N VAL A 712 12.73 -16.39 -24.66
CA VAL A 712 11.93 -17.38 -25.40
C VAL A 712 11.78 -18.71 -24.64
N LEU A 713 12.83 -19.19 -23.97
CA LEU A 713 12.76 -20.43 -23.15
C LEU A 713 11.94 -20.22 -21.86
N GLY A 714 12.04 -19.05 -21.24
CA GLY A 714 11.25 -18.64 -20.08
C GLY A 714 9.75 -18.53 -20.40
N GLY A 715 9.42 -18.04 -21.60
CA GLY A 715 8.04 -17.90 -22.09
C GLY A 715 7.33 -19.21 -22.49
N GLY A 716 8.05 -20.33 -22.67
CA GLY A 716 7.41 -21.61 -23.03
C GLY A 716 8.29 -22.58 -23.81
N GLY A 717 9.38 -22.11 -24.42
CA GLY A 717 10.28 -22.94 -25.23
C GLY A 717 9.77 -23.20 -26.65
N PHE A 718 10.25 -24.28 -27.29
CA PHE A 718 9.98 -24.58 -28.71
C PHE A 718 8.57 -25.12 -29.00
N ARG A 719 7.82 -25.58 -27.98
CA ARG A 719 6.36 -25.82 -28.09
C ARG A 719 5.66 -24.50 -27.78
N ARG A 720 5.59 -23.65 -28.81
CA ARG A 720 5.05 -22.29 -28.73
C ARG A 720 3.52 -22.30 -28.83
N SER A 721 2.87 -21.42 -28.10
CA SER A 721 1.58 -20.88 -28.56
C SER A 721 1.87 -20.01 -29.81
N PRO A 722 1.25 -20.27 -30.96
CA PRO A 722 1.53 -19.56 -32.21
C PRO A 722 1.15 -18.05 -32.22
N LEU A 723 0.69 -17.53 -31.09
CA LEU A 723 0.01 -16.23 -30.97
C LEU A 723 0.91 -15.06 -30.51
N LEU A 724 2.10 -15.33 -29.96
CA LEU A 724 3.00 -14.30 -29.43
C LEU A 724 4.22 -14.11 -30.34
N LYS A 725 4.50 -12.87 -30.75
CA LYS A 725 5.66 -12.54 -31.58
C LYS A 725 6.93 -12.58 -30.72
N TRP A 726 8.09 -12.81 -31.34
CA TRP A 726 9.37 -12.82 -30.62
C TRP A 726 9.64 -11.51 -29.88
N ASP A 727 9.23 -10.39 -30.47
CA ASP A 727 9.42 -9.06 -29.89
C ASP A 727 8.64 -8.88 -28.58
N ASP A 728 7.50 -9.55 -28.41
CA ASP A 728 6.65 -9.43 -27.21
C ASP A 728 7.29 -10.11 -25.98
N TYR A 729 8.17 -11.09 -26.20
CA TYR A 729 8.92 -11.75 -25.11
C TYR A 729 10.22 -11.03 -24.77
N VAL A 730 10.79 -10.23 -25.69
CA VAL A 730 12.12 -9.63 -25.51
C VAL A 730 11.99 -8.26 -24.86
N SER A 731 12.39 -8.18 -23.59
CA SER A 731 12.57 -6.88 -22.93
C SER A 731 13.84 -6.21 -23.47
N TRP A 732 13.66 -5.29 -24.42
CA TRP A 732 14.75 -4.52 -25.03
C TRP A 732 15.59 -3.75 -24.00
N GLU A 733 14.97 -3.26 -22.93
CA GLU A 733 15.70 -2.59 -21.85
C GLU A 733 16.60 -3.56 -21.05
N ARG A 734 16.13 -4.79 -20.77
CA ARG A 734 16.97 -5.82 -20.11
C ARG A 734 18.12 -6.24 -21.02
N LEU A 735 17.87 -6.36 -22.31
CA LEU A 735 18.89 -6.66 -23.32
C LEU A 735 19.97 -5.58 -23.33
N THR A 736 19.60 -4.30 -23.45
CA THR A 736 20.55 -3.18 -23.51
C THR A 736 21.33 -3.01 -22.21
N ASP A 737 20.69 -3.22 -21.05
CA ASP A 737 21.39 -3.26 -19.76
C ASP A 737 22.41 -4.41 -19.72
N SER A 738 22.06 -5.60 -20.20
CA SER A 738 22.98 -6.74 -20.25
C SER A 738 24.17 -6.49 -21.18
N LEU A 739 23.95 -5.79 -22.30
CA LEU A 739 25.01 -5.41 -23.23
C LEU A 739 25.94 -4.35 -22.65
N LEU A 740 25.39 -3.34 -21.95
CA LEU A 740 26.17 -2.32 -21.23
C LEU A 740 27.14 -2.96 -20.22
N PHE A 741 26.64 -3.77 -19.29
CA PHE A 741 27.48 -4.42 -18.27
C PHE A 741 28.44 -5.44 -18.88
N THR A 742 28.03 -6.14 -19.94
CA THR A 742 28.96 -7.02 -20.65
C THR A 742 30.11 -6.23 -21.27
N GLY A 743 29.82 -5.06 -21.84
CA GLY A 743 30.82 -4.17 -22.41
C GLY A 743 31.85 -3.72 -21.38
N PHE A 744 31.41 -3.28 -20.19
CA PHE A 744 32.31 -2.89 -19.10
C PHE A 744 33.08 -4.04 -18.46
N SER A 745 32.61 -5.29 -18.58
CA SER A 745 33.33 -6.45 -18.03
C SER A 745 34.68 -6.70 -18.70
N VAL A 746 34.82 -6.35 -19.98
CA VAL A 746 36.03 -6.58 -20.78
C VAL A 746 37.22 -5.73 -20.28
N PRO A 747 37.14 -4.38 -20.21
CA PRO A 747 38.21 -3.55 -19.66
C PRO A 747 38.50 -3.88 -18.20
N LEU A 748 37.47 -4.16 -17.39
CA LEU A 748 37.67 -4.46 -15.97
C LEU A 748 38.49 -5.74 -15.76
N LEU A 749 38.12 -6.84 -16.43
CA LEU A 749 38.76 -8.12 -16.22
C LEU A 749 40.11 -8.24 -16.95
N ASP A 750 40.16 -7.82 -18.21
CA ASP A 750 41.33 -8.07 -19.06
C ASP A 750 42.39 -6.97 -18.93
N TYR A 751 41.99 -5.70 -18.80
CA TYR A 751 42.94 -4.61 -18.61
C TYR A 751 43.25 -4.36 -17.14
N VAL A 752 42.25 -4.03 -16.31
CA VAL A 752 42.50 -3.64 -14.91
C VAL A 752 43.00 -4.80 -14.07
N ILE A 753 42.24 -5.90 -13.98
CA ILE A 753 42.59 -7.01 -13.07
C ILE A 753 43.78 -7.80 -13.61
N LYS A 754 43.72 -8.26 -14.86
CA LYS A 754 44.77 -9.11 -15.42
C LYS A 754 46.05 -8.35 -15.74
N THR A 755 45.97 -7.23 -16.46
CA THR A 755 47.18 -6.53 -16.96
C THR A 755 47.76 -5.57 -15.93
N VAL A 756 46.95 -4.76 -15.26
CA VAL A 756 47.46 -3.77 -14.29
C VAL A 756 47.76 -4.41 -12.94
N ILE A 757 46.77 -5.07 -12.33
CA ILE A 757 46.92 -5.60 -10.97
C ILE A 757 47.80 -6.87 -10.97
N LEU A 758 47.39 -7.93 -11.67
CA LEU A 758 48.07 -9.22 -11.56
C LEU A 758 49.45 -9.21 -12.23
N ASP A 759 49.54 -8.78 -13.49
CA ASP A 759 50.79 -8.78 -14.25
C ASP A 759 51.76 -7.67 -13.79
N ARG A 760 51.37 -6.38 -13.89
CA ARG A 760 52.28 -5.26 -13.60
C ARG A 760 52.56 -5.00 -12.11
N MET A 761 51.59 -5.17 -11.20
CA MET A 761 51.83 -4.90 -9.77
C MET A 761 52.36 -6.12 -9.01
N PHE A 762 51.87 -7.32 -9.31
CA PHE A 762 52.22 -8.54 -8.55
C PHE A 762 53.09 -9.54 -9.32
N GLY A 763 53.37 -9.33 -10.61
CA GLY A 763 54.17 -10.26 -11.43
C GLY A 763 53.50 -11.62 -11.66
N ILE A 764 52.19 -11.72 -11.45
CA ILE A 764 51.40 -12.94 -11.57
C ILE A 764 50.86 -13.02 -12.99
N THR A 765 51.44 -13.93 -13.77
CA THR A 765 51.07 -14.24 -15.15
C THR A 765 50.66 -15.71 -15.26
N VAL A 766 50.20 -16.10 -16.46
CA VAL A 766 49.90 -17.51 -16.74
C VAL A 766 51.14 -18.41 -16.55
N ALA A 767 52.35 -17.85 -16.72
CA ALA A 767 53.61 -18.58 -16.54
C ALA A 767 54.09 -18.62 -15.08
N THR A 768 53.83 -17.59 -14.27
CA THR A 768 54.37 -17.49 -12.90
C THR A 768 53.43 -18.04 -11.83
N GLY A 769 52.11 -18.01 -12.04
CA GLY A 769 51.13 -18.44 -11.03
C GLY A 769 49.73 -18.68 -11.59
N PRO A 770 49.53 -19.70 -12.44
CA PRO A 770 48.28 -19.89 -13.18
C PRO A 770 47.08 -20.12 -12.26
N VAL A 771 47.23 -20.90 -11.18
CA VAL A 771 46.15 -21.18 -10.22
C VAL A 771 45.67 -19.89 -9.55
N VAL A 772 46.60 -19.03 -9.12
CA VAL A 772 46.28 -17.75 -8.47
C VAL A 772 45.61 -16.80 -9.45
N LEU A 773 46.15 -16.67 -10.68
CA LEU A 773 45.59 -15.83 -11.73
C LEU A 773 44.13 -16.21 -12.04
N TYR A 774 43.86 -17.49 -12.29
CA TYR A 774 42.50 -17.93 -12.63
C TYR A 774 41.53 -17.84 -11.45
N THR A 775 42.01 -18.05 -10.23
CA THR A 775 41.19 -17.91 -9.02
C THR A 775 40.77 -16.46 -8.78
N VAL A 776 41.71 -15.52 -8.86
CA VAL A 776 41.41 -14.08 -8.70
C VAL A 776 40.49 -13.59 -9.82
N MET A 777 40.73 -13.99 -11.07
CA MET A 777 39.86 -13.68 -12.20
C MET A 777 38.43 -14.22 -12.02
N ALA A 778 38.28 -15.46 -11.53
CA ALA A 778 36.98 -16.05 -11.28
C ALA A 778 36.22 -15.34 -10.16
N ILE A 779 36.88 -15.00 -9.05
CA ILE A 779 36.29 -14.26 -7.93
C ILE A 779 35.87 -12.87 -8.39
N ALA A 780 36.76 -12.13 -9.07
CA ALA A 780 36.46 -10.78 -9.51
C ALA A 780 35.31 -10.74 -10.52
N ASN A 781 35.28 -11.69 -11.46
CA ASN A 781 34.15 -11.85 -12.37
C ASN A 781 32.86 -12.22 -11.63
N GLY A 782 32.91 -13.13 -10.66
CA GLY A 782 31.76 -13.50 -9.82
C GLY A 782 31.20 -12.31 -9.02
N ILE A 783 32.08 -11.51 -8.41
CA ILE A 783 31.72 -10.27 -7.70
C ILE A 783 31.09 -9.25 -8.67
N TYR A 784 31.71 -9.03 -9.82
CA TYR A 784 31.19 -8.11 -10.84
C TYR A 784 29.80 -8.51 -11.32
N ILE A 785 29.61 -9.80 -11.61
CA ILE A 785 28.32 -10.34 -12.08
C ILE A 785 27.26 -10.19 -11.00
N SER A 786 27.58 -10.57 -9.77
CA SER A 786 26.66 -10.50 -8.64
C SER A 786 26.25 -9.06 -8.33
N SER A 787 27.20 -8.12 -8.42
CA SER A 787 26.99 -6.70 -8.14
C SER A 787 26.03 -6.06 -9.13
N HIS A 788 26.23 -6.25 -10.45
CA HIS A 788 25.32 -5.67 -11.42
C HIS A 788 23.98 -6.43 -11.52
N ASN A 789 23.94 -7.72 -11.19
CA ASN A 789 22.67 -8.45 -11.04
C ASN A 789 21.84 -7.94 -9.86
N ALA A 790 22.50 -7.63 -8.73
CA ALA A 790 21.86 -6.98 -7.60
C ALA A 790 21.38 -5.57 -7.97
N PHE A 791 22.18 -4.81 -8.73
CA PHE A 791 21.81 -3.50 -9.24
C PHE A 791 20.58 -3.54 -10.17
N ARG A 792 20.50 -4.56 -11.04
CA ARG A 792 19.36 -4.80 -11.94
C ARG A 792 18.12 -5.34 -11.23
N GLY A 793 18.22 -5.74 -9.96
CA GLY A 793 17.10 -6.19 -9.15
C GLY A 793 16.72 -7.67 -9.34
N PHE A 794 17.66 -8.53 -9.75
CA PHE A 794 17.43 -9.97 -9.83
C PHE A 794 17.18 -10.58 -8.44
N GLN A 795 16.50 -11.74 -8.41
CA GLN A 795 16.25 -12.47 -7.17
C GLN A 795 17.57 -12.95 -6.54
N LYS A 796 17.62 -13.02 -5.20
CA LYS A 796 18.81 -13.45 -4.44
C LYS A 796 19.37 -14.80 -4.92
N GLY A 797 18.50 -15.76 -5.24
CA GLY A 797 18.91 -17.07 -5.77
C GLY A 797 19.65 -16.97 -7.12
N VAL A 798 19.19 -16.09 -8.02
CA VAL A 798 19.85 -15.84 -9.32
C VAL A 798 21.20 -15.15 -9.13
N ILE A 799 21.28 -14.19 -8.21
CA ILE A 799 22.54 -13.49 -7.89
C ILE A 799 23.58 -14.50 -7.39
N ILE A 800 23.20 -15.37 -6.45
CA ILE A 800 24.09 -16.41 -5.91
C ILE A 800 24.46 -17.43 -6.99
N GLY A 801 23.51 -17.90 -7.79
CA GLY A 801 23.79 -18.83 -8.90
C GLY A 801 24.78 -18.23 -9.91
N ASN A 802 24.58 -16.97 -10.28
CA ASN A 802 25.44 -16.27 -11.22
C ASN A 802 26.84 -15.95 -10.65
N PHE A 803 27.02 -15.88 -9.33
CA PHE A 803 28.34 -15.82 -8.70
C PHE A 803 29.18 -17.07 -9.03
N PHE A 804 28.57 -18.25 -8.92
CA PHE A 804 29.23 -19.54 -9.20
C PHE A 804 29.25 -19.91 -10.69
N ARG A 805 28.72 -19.05 -11.57
CA ARG A 805 28.63 -19.28 -13.01
C ARG A 805 29.96 -19.68 -13.64
N THR A 806 31.05 -19.02 -13.24
CA THR A 806 32.39 -19.29 -13.77
C THR A 806 32.85 -20.72 -13.48
N VAL A 807 32.54 -21.25 -12.30
CA VAL A 807 32.87 -22.64 -11.92
C VAL A 807 31.98 -23.63 -12.69
N LEU A 808 30.68 -23.35 -12.74
CA LEU A 808 29.69 -24.19 -13.43
C LEU A 808 29.90 -24.24 -14.95
N SER A 809 30.54 -23.23 -15.54
CA SER A 809 30.80 -23.18 -16.98
C SER A 809 32.00 -24.00 -17.44
N ILE A 810 32.91 -24.40 -16.54
CA ILE A 810 34.14 -25.14 -16.90
C ILE A 810 33.82 -26.49 -17.58
N PRO A 811 32.96 -27.36 -17.01
CA PRO A 811 32.62 -28.63 -17.65
C PRO A 811 31.96 -28.43 -19.02
N LEU A 812 31.13 -27.40 -19.16
CA LEU A 812 30.44 -27.09 -20.40
C LEU A 812 31.40 -26.55 -21.48
N ALA A 813 32.39 -25.75 -21.09
CA ALA A 813 33.42 -25.26 -22.00
C ALA A 813 34.28 -26.41 -22.54
N ILE A 814 34.63 -27.38 -21.67
CA ILE A 814 35.35 -28.60 -22.09
C ILE A 814 34.51 -29.40 -23.09
N LEU A 815 33.22 -29.58 -22.82
CA LEU A 815 32.31 -30.27 -23.73
C LEU A 815 32.22 -29.58 -25.09
N PHE A 816 32.04 -28.25 -25.13
CA PHE A 816 32.03 -27.49 -26.38
C PHE A 816 33.34 -27.61 -27.15
N ASN A 817 34.47 -27.57 -26.45
CA ASN A 817 35.79 -27.74 -27.06
C ASN A 817 35.95 -29.12 -27.73
N ILE A 818 35.49 -30.19 -27.07
CA ILE A 818 35.50 -31.56 -27.62
C ILE A 818 34.59 -31.68 -28.85
N VAL A 819 33.36 -31.17 -28.77
CA VAL A 819 32.38 -31.26 -29.87
C VAL A 819 32.86 -30.48 -31.09
N LEU A 820 33.34 -29.25 -30.90
CA LEU A 820 33.90 -28.46 -32.01
C LEU A 820 35.14 -29.11 -32.59
N GLY A 821 35.99 -29.71 -31.76
CA GLY A 821 37.14 -30.49 -32.23
C GLY A 821 36.76 -31.68 -33.10
N ALA A 822 35.74 -32.44 -32.69
CA ALA A 822 35.23 -33.56 -33.48
C ALA A 822 34.64 -33.11 -34.82
N ILE A 823 33.92 -31.99 -34.85
CA ILE A 823 33.37 -31.41 -36.09
C ILE A 823 34.51 -30.97 -37.03
N LEU A 824 35.48 -30.19 -36.52
CA LEU A 824 36.60 -29.70 -37.34
C LEU A 824 37.47 -30.86 -37.87
N PHE A 825 37.65 -31.91 -37.07
CA PHE A 825 38.31 -33.14 -37.49
C PHE A 825 37.51 -33.85 -38.59
N ALA A 826 36.19 -33.93 -38.48
CA ALA A 826 35.32 -34.52 -39.50
C ALA A 826 35.31 -33.73 -40.82
N PHE A 827 35.52 -32.41 -40.78
CA PHE A 827 35.71 -31.56 -41.96
C PHE A 827 37.15 -31.56 -42.51
N GLY A 828 38.05 -32.37 -41.95
CA GLY A 828 39.42 -32.55 -42.46
C GLY A 828 40.35 -31.35 -42.24
N ILE A 829 40.05 -30.47 -41.28
CA ILE A 829 40.87 -29.27 -41.02
C ILE A 829 42.16 -29.67 -40.27
N PRO A 830 43.36 -29.42 -40.81
CA PRO A 830 44.61 -29.74 -40.13
C PRO A 830 44.87 -28.76 -38.98
N GLY A 831 45.44 -29.25 -37.87
CA GLY A 831 45.79 -28.40 -36.72
C GLY A 831 44.60 -27.95 -35.86
N VAL A 832 43.57 -28.80 -35.72
CA VAL A 832 42.35 -28.53 -34.93
C VAL A 832 42.65 -27.94 -33.54
N ASN A 833 43.65 -28.45 -32.82
CA ASN A 833 44.01 -27.96 -31.49
C ASN A 833 44.51 -26.50 -31.49
N LEU A 834 45.26 -26.07 -32.52
CA LEU A 834 45.72 -24.69 -32.68
C LEU A 834 44.55 -23.75 -32.99
N VAL A 835 43.57 -24.22 -33.76
CA VAL A 835 42.34 -23.47 -34.04
C VAL A 835 41.51 -23.35 -32.77
N LEU A 836 41.24 -24.45 -32.08
CA LEU A 836 40.48 -24.45 -30.82
C LEU A 836 41.12 -23.58 -29.74
N GLN A 837 42.46 -23.54 -29.66
CA GLN A 837 43.18 -22.68 -28.71
C GLN A 837 42.94 -21.18 -29.00
N LYS A 838 42.89 -20.77 -30.27
CA LYS A 838 42.53 -19.38 -30.66
C LYS A 838 41.07 -19.06 -30.35
N TRP A 839 40.19 -20.05 -30.44
CA TRP A 839 38.75 -19.93 -30.14
C TRP A 839 38.40 -20.14 -28.67
N ALA A 840 39.35 -20.50 -27.80
CA ALA A 840 39.09 -20.87 -26.41
C ALA A 840 38.36 -19.76 -25.61
N ALA A 841 38.68 -18.49 -25.86
CA ALA A 841 38.00 -17.36 -25.22
C ALA A 841 36.52 -17.26 -25.63
N ILE A 842 36.21 -17.51 -26.90
CA ILE A 842 34.85 -17.49 -27.45
C ILE A 842 34.06 -18.69 -26.91
N ILE A 843 34.66 -19.89 -26.88
CA ILE A 843 34.06 -21.11 -26.35
C ILE A 843 33.73 -20.96 -24.85
N SER A 844 34.67 -20.42 -24.07
CA SER A 844 34.49 -20.17 -22.64
C SER A 844 33.38 -19.14 -22.37
N LYS A 845 33.33 -18.04 -23.15
CA LYS A 845 32.27 -17.04 -23.07
C LYS A 845 30.90 -17.62 -23.42
N ALA A 846 30.81 -18.40 -24.50
CA ALA A 846 29.57 -19.07 -24.91
C ALA A 846 29.09 -20.05 -23.82
N ALA A 847 29.97 -20.89 -23.28
CA ALA A 847 29.62 -21.80 -22.18
C ALA A 847 29.13 -21.05 -20.93
N SER A 848 29.81 -19.97 -20.55
CA SER A 848 29.40 -19.15 -19.40
C SER A 848 28.00 -18.55 -19.57
N ASP A 849 27.70 -18.00 -20.76
CA ASP A 849 26.37 -17.44 -21.03
C ASP A 849 25.29 -18.51 -21.18
N CYS A 850 25.61 -19.71 -21.69
CA CYS A 850 24.68 -20.84 -21.66
C CYS A 850 24.29 -21.21 -20.22
N VAL A 851 25.26 -21.30 -19.29
CA VAL A 851 24.96 -21.54 -17.87
C VAL A 851 24.11 -20.41 -17.28
N ALA A 852 24.38 -19.15 -17.64
CA ALA A 852 23.57 -18.00 -17.23
C ALA A 852 22.11 -18.13 -17.72
N GLY A 853 21.94 -18.49 -18.99
CA GLY A 853 20.62 -18.73 -19.59
C GLY A 853 19.85 -19.86 -18.90
N ILE A 854 20.54 -20.91 -18.43
CA ILE A 854 19.93 -21.99 -17.64
C ILE A 854 19.51 -21.49 -16.25
N ILE A 855 20.40 -20.82 -15.52
CA ILE A 855 20.13 -20.33 -14.16
C ILE A 855 18.95 -19.36 -14.16
N GLU A 856 18.98 -18.37 -15.06
CA GLU A 856 17.94 -17.36 -15.16
C GLU A 856 16.66 -17.92 -15.78
N GLY A 857 16.76 -18.78 -16.80
CA GLY A 857 15.61 -19.44 -17.41
C GLY A 857 14.86 -20.38 -16.46
N LEU A 858 15.56 -21.09 -15.55
CA LEU A 858 14.94 -21.88 -14.49
C LEU A 858 14.24 -21.01 -13.45
N ALA A 859 14.84 -19.87 -13.09
CA ALA A 859 14.24 -18.93 -12.15
C ALA A 859 12.98 -18.26 -12.74
N ASP A 860 13.02 -17.85 -14.01
CA ASP A 860 11.87 -17.29 -14.72
C ASP A 860 10.78 -18.35 -14.93
N ARG A 861 11.15 -19.61 -15.23
CA ARG A 861 10.20 -20.73 -15.27
C ARG A 861 9.48 -20.94 -13.94
N TYR A 862 10.23 -20.99 -12.83
CA TYR A 862 9.65 -21.16 -11.50
C TYR A 862 8.69 -20.01 -11.17
N ARG A 863 9.10 -18.77 -11.49
CA ARG A 863 8.28 -17.57 -11.28
C ARG A 863 6.98 -17.64 -12.09
N ASN A 864 7.06 -17.98 -13.38
CA ASN A 864 5.88 -18.07 -14.24
C ASN A 864 4.91 -19.13 -13.72
N ILE A 865 5.40 -20.32 -13.33
CA ILE A 865 4.55 -21.38 -12.75
C ILE A 865 3.88 -20.91 -11.44
N ASP A 866 4.63 -20.27 -10.53
CA ASP A 866 4.09 -19.77 -9.26
C ASP A 866 3.03 -18.67 -9.47
N ILE A 867 3.24 -17.75 -10.42
CA ILE A 867 2.22 -16.76 -10.81
C ILE A 867 0.99 -17.47 -11.38
N ARG A 868 1.16 -18.38 -12.34
CA ARG A 868 0.04 -19.09 -12.95
C ARG A 868 -0.74 -19.96 -11.97
N GLN A 869 -0.07 -20.57 -10.99
CA GLN A 869 -0.77 -21.31 -9.93
C GLN A 869 -1.68 -20.41 -9.11
N ARG A 870 -1.26 -19.17 -8.81
CA ARG A 870 -2.10 -18.20 -8.10
C ARG A 870 -3.26 -17.73 -8.97
N ASP A 871 -2.99 -17.41 -10.24
CA ASP A 871 -4.02 -16.98 -11.20
C ASP A 871 -5.12 -18.05 -11.34
N TYR A 872 -4.73 -19.32 -11.56
CA TYR A 872 -5.68 -20.42 -11.65
C TYR A 872 -6.44 -20.66 -10.35
N ARG A 873 -5.77 -20.68 -9.19
CA ARG A 873 -6.45 -20.90 -7.91
C ARG A 873 -7.48 -19.80 -7.62
N SER A 874 -7.08 -18.53 -7.78
CA SER A 874 -7.98 -17.38 -7.64
C SER A 874 -9.20 -17.52 -8.56
N LYS A 875 -8.99 -17.94 -9.81
CA LYS A 875 -10.07 -18.07 -10.78
C LYS A 875 -10.97 -19.28 -10.55
N LEU A 876 -10.40 -20.41 -10.13
CA LEU A 876 -11.15 -21.61 -9.77
C LEU A 876 -11.99 -21.37 -8.52
N ASP A 877 -11.46 -20.67 -7.51
CA ASP A 877 -12.22 -20.28 -6.32
C ASP A 877 -13.45 -19.43 -6.72
N GLN A 878 -13.29 -18.47 -7.64
CA GLN A 878 -14.42 -17.70 -8.18
C GLN A 878 -15.42 -18.58 -8.93
N LEU A 879 -14.94 -19.51 -9.77
CA LEU A 879 -15.79 -20.42 -10.52
C LEU A 879 -16.61 -21.34 -9.61
N PHE A 880 -16.00 -21.90 -8.56
CA PHE A 880 -16.71 -22.74 -7.59
C PHE A 880 -17.68 -21.94 -6.73
N ASN A 881 -17.36 -20.68 -6.38
CA ASN A 881 -18.33 -19.80 -5.71
C ASN A 881 -19.52 -19.49 -6.61
N SER A 882 -19.30 -19.22 -7.91
CA SER A 882 -20.38 -19.03 -8.88
C SER A 882 -21.23 -20.29 -9.05
N TYR A 883 -20.60 -21.48 -9.02
CA TYR A 883 -21.33 -22.75 -8.98
C TYR A 883 -22.21 -22.89 -7.73
N ALA A 884 -21.66 -22.59 -6.54
CA ALA A 884 -22.42 -22.61 -5.31
C ALA A 884 -23.60 -21.62 -5.33
N LEU A 885 -23.43 -20.44 -5.94
CA LEU A 885 -24.55 -19.51 -6.16
C LEU A 885 -25.62 -20.10 -7.07
N MET A 886 -25.25 -20.79 -8.16
CA MET A 886 -26.23 -21.47 -9.02
C MET A 886 -27.02 -22.55 -8.26
N GLU A 887 -26.37 -23.34 -7.41
CA GLU A 887 -27.04 -24.32 -6.53
C GLU A 887 -28.03 -23.64 -5.56
N ILE A 888 -27.68 -22.48 -5.01
CA ILE A 888 -28.56 -21.70 -4.12
C ILE A 888 -29.75 -21.11 -4.89
N PHE A 889 -29.54 -20.60 -6.10
CA PHE A 889 -30.60 -20.01 -6.92
C PHE A 889 -31.56 -21.05 -7.50
N PHE A 890 -31.09 -22.27 -7.77
CA PHE A 890 -31.87 -23.36 -8.37
C PHE A 890 -31.87 -24.63 -7.51
N PRO A 891 -32.39 -24.58 -6.27
CA PRO A 891 -32.27 -25.69 -5.31
C PRO A 891 -32.97 -26.98 -5.74
N GLU A 892 -33.96 -26.90 -6.63
CA GLU A 892 -34.70 -28.05 -7.15
C GLU A 892 -34.04 -28.69 -8.39
N SER A 893 -32.98 -28.08 -8.93
CA SER A 893 -32.33 -28.50 -10.18
C SER A 893 -30.98 -29.15 -9.91
N ASP A 894 -30.68 -30.23 -10.61
CA ASP A 894 -29.35 -30.85 -10.57
C ASP A 894 -28.41 -30.07 -11.52
N ILE A 895 -27.75 -29.04 -10.99
CA ILE A 895 -26.87 -28.16 -11.78
C ILE A 895 -25.72 -28.94 -12.40
N LEU A 896 -25.19 -29.96 -11.72
CA LEU A 896 -24.12 -30.80 -12.24
C LEU A 896 -24.55 -31.60 -13.48
N LYS A 897 -25.78 -32.13 -13.50
CA LYS A 897 -26.35 -32.75 -14.71
C LYS A 897 -26.67 -31.74 -15.79
N MET A 898 -27.15 -30.55 -15.43
CA MET A 898 -27.41 -29.48 -16.40
C MET A 898 -26.14 -29.00 -17.10
N LEU A 899 -25.00 -29.01 -16.41
CA LEU A 899 -23.69 -28.72 -16.99
C LEU A 899 -23.28 -29.72 -18.09
N ASP A 900 -23.86 -30.94 -18.12
CA ASP A 900 -23.63 -31.89 -19.22
C ASP A 900 -24.31 -31.41 -20.54
N SER A 901 -25.26 -30.45 -20.47
CA SER A 901 -25.98 -29.87 -21.62
C SER A 901 -25.90 -28.33 -21.64
N PRO A 902 -24.91 -27.72 -22.32
CA PRO A 902 -24.71 -26.27 -22.31
C PRO A 902 -25.93 -25.47 -22.80
N ASP A 903 -26.74 -26.03 -23.71
CA ASP A 903 -27.94 -25.40 -24.26
C ASP A 903 -29.09 -25.30 -23.25
N GLU A 904 -29.19 -26.26 -22.34
CA GLU A 904 -30.21 -26.28 -21.29
C GLU A 904 -29.83 -25.31 -20.16
N LEU A 905 -28.55 -25.34 -19.77
CA LEU A 905 -28.00 -24.41 -18.80
C LEU A 905 -28.11 -22.95 -19.26
N PHE A 906 -27.68 -22.62 -20.48
CA PHE A 906 -27.80 -21.26 -21.01
C PHE A 906 -29.25 -20.79 -21.08
N ARG A 907 -30.18 -21.63 -21.54
CA ARG A 907 -31.60 -21.22 -21.62
C ARG A 907 -32.15 -20.86 -20.25
N LYS A 908 -31.84 -21.66 -19.23
CA LYS A 908 -32.32 -21.42 -17.86
C LYS A 908 -31.64 -20.21 -17.21
N LEU A 909 -30.32 -20.08 -17.37
CA LEU A 909 -29.59 -18.91 -16.89
C LEU A 909 -30.03 -17.63 -17.61
N HIS A 910 -30.25 -17.68 -18.92
CA HIS A 910 -30.70 -16.53 -19.68
C HIS A 910 -32.10 -16.05 -19.26
N SER A 911 -33.02 -16.98 -18.96
CA SER A 911 -34.39 -16.65 -18.55
C SER A 911 -34.51 -16.21 -17.10
N GLU A 912 -33.70 -16.77 -16.19
CA GLU A 912 -33.90 -16.61 -14.74
C GLU A 912 -32.74 -15.89 -14.03
N ALA A 913 -31.53 -15.84 -14.62
CA ALA A 913 -30.33 -15.26 -14.00
C ALA A 913 -29.26 -14.82 -15.02
N THR A 914 -29.56 -13.84 -15.88
CA THR A 914 -28.68 -13.37 -16.97
C THR A 914 -27.29 -12.90 -16.47
N ASP A 915 -27.20 -12.39 -15.24
CA ASP A 915 -25.90 -12.00 -14.66
C ASP A 915 -24.97 -13.21 -14.42
N LEU A 916 -25.52 -14.36 -13.97
CA LEU A 916 -24.74 -15.58 -13.77
C LEU A 916 -24.25 -16.16 -15.10
N GLU A 917 -25.05 -16.05 -16.16
CA GLU A 917 -24.64 -16.41 -17.53
C GLU A 917 -23.37 -15.65 -17.95
N HIS A 918 -23.35 -14.32 -17.74
CA HIS A 918 -22.19 -13.48 -18.03
C HIS A 918 -20.98 -13.86 -17.17
N ILE A 919 -21.18 -14.08 -15.87
CA ILE A 919 -20.11 -14.42 -14.92
C ILE A 919 -19.43 -15.73 -15.31
N VAL A 920 -20.21 -16.78 -15.58
CA VAL A 920 -19.67 -18.09 -15.97
C VAL A 920 -18.94 -18.02 -17.32
N SER A 921 -19.50 -17.27 -18.28
CA SER A 921 -18.86 -17.00 -19.58
C SER A 921 -17.50 -16.30 -19.41
N ILE A 922 -17.43 -15.28 -18.55
CA ILE A 922 -16.18 -14.59 -18.20
C ILE A 922 -15.18 -15.57 -17.57
N HIS A 923 -15.64 -16.45 -16.68
CA HIS A 923 -14.76 -17.42 -16.06
C HIS A 923 -14.11 -18.36 -17.08
N ALA A 924 -14.91 -18.89 -18.01
CA ALA A 924 -14.41 -19.77 -19.06
C ALA A 924 -13.47 -19.04 -20.05
N LEU A 925 -13.77 -17.79 -20.41
CA LEU A 925 -12.91 -16.99 -21.30
C LEU A 925 -11.53 -16.71 -20.69
N ASP A 926 -11.46 -16.41 -19.40
CA ASP A 926 -10.19 -16.22 -18.71
C ASP A 926 -9.38 -17.52 -18.61
N LEU A 927 -10.04 -18.66 -18.35
CA LEU A 927 -9.40 -19.96 -18.28
C LEU A 927 -8.87 -20.43 -19.65
N LEU A 928 -9.62 -20.16 -20.72
CA LEU A 928 -9.18 -20.29 -22.11
C LEU A 928 -7.93 -19.44 -22.36
N TYR A 929 -7.98 -18.16 -21.97
CA TYR A 929 -6.87 -17.23 -22.15
C TYR A 929 -5.62 -17.69 -21.39
N PHE A 930 -5.76 -18.09 -20.13
CA PHE A 930 -4.65 -18.64 -19.35
C PHE A 930 -4.00 -19.80 -20.09
N TRP A 931 -4.79 -20.81 -20.48
CA TRP A 931 -4.25 -22.02 -21.10
C TRP A 931 -3.56 -21.75 -22.44
N MET A 932 -4.20 -20.98 -23.33
CA MET A 932 -3.75 -20.81 -24.72
C MET A 932 -2.72 -19.67 -24.90
N TYR A 933 -2.70 -18.68 -24.02
CA TYR A 933 -1.88 -17.47 -24.19
C TYR A 933 -0.79 -17.31 -23.13
N GLN A 934 -1.04 -17.69 -21.87
CA GLN A 934 -0.12 -17.38 -20.78
C GLN A 934 1.05 -18.38 -20.65
N PRO A 935 2.27 -17.91 -20.34
CA PRO A 935 3.46 -18.75 -20.33
C PRO A 935 3.39 -19.78 -19.20
N ARG A 936 3.66 -21.05 -19.53
CA ARG A 936 3.68 -22.19 -18.58
C ARG A 936 2.35 -22.48 -17.89
N ALA A 937 1.24 -21.92 -18.37
CA ALA A 937 -0.09 -22.14 -17.80
C ALA A 937 -0.53 -23.61 -17.88
N GLU A 938 -0.28 -24.29 -19.01
CA GLU A 938 -0.59 -25.73 -19.16
C GLU A 938 0.02 -26.59 -18.03
N GLY A 939 1.29 -26.32 -17.70
CA GLY A 939 2.00 -27.05 -16.65
C GLY A 939 1.43 -26.76 -15.27
N ALA A 940 1.01 -25.52 -15.01
CA ALA A 940 0.40 -25.13 -13.75
C ALA A 940 -1.00 -25.75 -13.57
N LEU A 941 -1.84 -25.72 -14.61
CA LEU A 941 -3.18 -26.32 -14.55
C LEU A 941 -3.11 -27.83 -14.33
N ARG A 942 -2.23 -28.56 -15.03
CA ARG A 942 -2.01 -30.00 -14.80
C ARG A 942 -1.57 -30.34 -13.38
N MET A 943 -0.90 -29.42 -12.69
CA MET A 943 -0.57 -29.62 -11.26
C MET A 943 -1.81 -29.44 -10.39
N ILE A 944 -2.63 -28.43 -10.67
CA ILE A 944 -3.85 -28.12 -9.89
C ILE A 944 -4.92 -29.19 -10.11
N MET A 945 -5.13 -29.68 -11.33
CA MET A 945 -6.10 -30.74 -11.62
C MET A 945 -5.84 -32.03 -10.82
N LYS A 946 -4.60 -32.29 -10.40
CA LYS A 946 -4.25 -33.43 -9.54
C LYS A 946 -4.60 -33.21 -8.07
N GLU A 947 -4.85 -31.97 -7.66
CA GLU A 947 -5.24 -31.57 -6.31
C GLU A 947 -6.76 -31.47 -6.16
N LEU A 948 -7.51 -31.27 -7.26
CA LEU A 948 -8.97 -31.20 -7.26
C LEU A 948 -9.62 -32.54 -6.96
N SER A 949 -10.76 -32.50 -6.27
CA SER A 949 -11.64 -33.66 -6.12
C SER A 949 -12.28 -34.06 -7.46
N PRO A 950 -12.77 -35.32 -7.60
CA PRO A 950 -13.43 -35.76 -8.83
C PRO A 950 -14.64 -34.90 -9.22
N GLU A 951 -15.36 -34.38 -8.22
CA GLU A 951 -16.52 -33.51 -8.41
C GLU A 951 -16.10 -32.12 -8.89
N GLU A 952 -15.13 -31.48 -8.23
CA GLU A 952 -14.57 -30.19 -8.65
C GLU A 952 -13.97 -30.25 -10.06
N LEU A 953 -13.31 -31.37 -10.40
CA LEU A 953 -12.77 -31.60 -11.74
C LEU A 953 -13.89 -31.66 -12.78
N ARG A 954 -14.99 -32.37 -12.49
CA ARG A 954 -16.15 -32.46 -13.37
C ARG A 954 -16.82 -31.09 -13.55
N ILE A 955 -17.04 -30.34 -12.47
CA ILE A 955 -17.57 -28.98 -12.51
C ILE A 955 -16.70 -28.10 -13.39
N PHE A 956 -15.38 -28.10 -13.17
CA PHE A 956 -14.43 -27.32 -13.94
C PHE A 956 -14.53 -27.61 -15.45
N VAL A 957 -14.45 -28.88 -15.84
CA VAL A 957 -14.47 -29.31 -17.25
C VAL A 957 -15.78 -28.97 -17.91
N GLN A 958 -16.91 -29.30 -17.27
CA GLN A 958 -18.22 -29.08 -17.88
C GLN A 958 -18.56 -27.60 -18.00
N THR A 959 -18.15 -26.78 -17.03
CA THR A 959 -18.33 -25.33 -17.12
C THR A 959 -17.60 -24.73 -18.34
N GLN A 960 -16.48 -25.32 -18.79
CA GLN A 960 -15.80 -24.83 -20.00
C GLN A 960 -16.61 -25.04 -21.27
N SER A 961 -17.49 -26.05 -21.33
CA SER A 961 -18.32 -26.35 -22.51
C SER A 961 -19.19 -25.16 -22.94
N ILE A 962 -19.43 -24.19 -22.04
CA ILE A 962 -20.09 -22.91 -22.33
C ILE A 962 -19.46 -22.16 -23.53
N LEU A 963 -18.16 -22.34 -23.76
CA LEU A 963 -17.41 -21.73 -24.88
C LEU A 963 -17.76 -22.31 -26.26
N SER A 964 -18.61 -23.33 -26.37
CA SER A 964 -19.13 -23.79 -27.67
C SER A 964 -20.24 -22.88 -28.21
N ARG A 965 -20.77 -21.96 -27.38
CA ARG A 965 -21.84 -21.03 -27.73
C ARG A 965 -21.27 -19.78 -28.41
N GLU A 966 -20.82 -19.94 -29.65
CA GLU A 966 -20.15 -18.87 -30.41
C GLU A 966 -21.00 -17.60 -30.56
N ARG A 967 -22.31 -17.75 -30.78
CA ARG A 967 -23.21 -16.60 -30.98
C ARG A 967 -23.34 -15.76 -29.71
N GLU A 968 -23.65 -16.40 -28.59
CA GLU A 968 -23.87 -15.75 -27.30
C GLU A 968 -22.59 -15.09 -26.80
N ILE A 969 -21.46 -15.81 -26.83
CA ILE A 969 -20.17 -15.27 -26.40
C ILE A 969 -19.71 -14.12 -27.31
N SER A 970 -19.94 -14.21 -28.63
CA SER A 970 -19.62 -13.09 -29.55
C SER A 970 -20.46 -11.86 -29.25
N GLN A 971 -21.74 -12.04 -28.88
CA GLN A 971 -22.61 -10.94 -28.47
C GLN A 971 -22.06 -10.24 -27.21
N LEU A 972 -21.56 -10.98 -26.23
CA LEU A 972 -20.92 -10.38 -25.04
C LEU A 972 -19.73 -9.47 -25.39
N PHE A 973 -18.93 -9.84 -26.39
CA PHE A 973 -17.85 -8.97 -26.88
C PHE A 973 -18.38 -7.70 -27.55
N LEU A 974 -19.45 -7.81 -28.34
CA LEU A 974 -20.11 -6.68 -29.00
C LEU A 974 -20.76 -5.73 -27.98
N ASP A 975 -21.31 -6.29 -26.90
CA ASP A 975 -21.87 -5.54 -25.76
C ASP A 975 -20.78 -4.88 -24.89
N GLY A 976 -19.51 -5.14 -25.22
CA GLY A 976 -18.37 -4.41 -24.68
C GLY A 976 -17.78 -5.01 -23.41
N ILE A 977 -17.85 -6.34 -23.21
CA ILE A 977 -17.32 -7.03 -22.01
C ILE A 977 -15.84 -6.71 -21.70
N VAL A 978 -15.01 -6.51 -22.73
CA VAL A 978 -13.58 -6.12 -22.60
C VAL A 978 -13.31 -4.69 -23.08
N GLY A 979 -14.34 -3.85 -23.17
CA GLY A 979 -14.23 -2.47 -23.64
C GLY A 979 -14.15 -2.31 -25.17
N LYS A 980 -13.76 -1.13 -25.64
CA LYS A 980 -13.80 -0.75 -27.08
C LYS A 980 -12.87 -1.56 -27.97
N ASN A 981 -11.76 -2.07 -27.44
CA ASN A 981 -10.72 -2.78 -28.20
C ASN A 981 -10.95 -4.32 -28.21
N PHE A 982 -12.21 -4.76 -28.34
CA PHE A 982 -12.58 -6.17 -28.21
C PHE A 982 -12.18 -7.05 -29.42
N SER A 983 -11.85 -6.45 -30.57
CA SER A 983 -11.62 -7.18 -31.83
C SER A 983 -10.54 -8.27 -31.73
N ARG A 984 -9.46 -8.03 -30.98
CA ARG A 984 -8.39 -9.00 -30.75
C ARG A 984 -8.83 -10.15 -29.84
N ALA A 985 -9.62 -9.85 -28.80
CA ALA A 985 -10.11 -10.85 -27.87
C ALA A 985 -11.16 -11.75 -28.53
N LEU A 986 -12.06 -11.16 -29.33
CA LEU A 986 -13.07 -11.89 -30.10
C LEU A 986 -12.43 -12.83 -31.13
N SER A 987 -11.46 -12.33 -31.91
CA SER A 987 -10.77 -13.17 -32.91
C SER A 987 -10.00 -14.32 -32.26
N PHE A 988 -9.38 -14.08 -31.10
CA PHE A 988 -8.72 -15.12 -30.32
C PHE A 988 -9.70 -16.20 -29.84
N TYR A 989 -10.87 -15.80 -29.31
CA TYR A 989 -11.89 -16.74 -28.87
C TYR A 989 -12.34 -17.65 -30.03
N LEU A 990 -12.73 -17.07 -31.16
CA LEU A 990 -13.25 -17.81 -32.32
C LEU A 990 -12.21 -18.78 -32.92
N ASP A 991 -10.92 -18.42 -32.90
CA ASP A 991 -9.85 -19.26 -33.45
C ASP A 991 -9.45 -20.43 -32.51
N ARG A 992 -9.64 -20.28 -31.19
CA ARG A 992 -8.98 -21.16 -30.19
C ARG A 992 -9.92 -21.93 -29.27
N SER A 993 -11.15 -21.49 -29.08
CA SER A 993 -12.11 -22.14 -28.17
C SER A 993 -12.28 -23.64 -28.49
N GLY A 994 -12.47 -24.00 -29.76
CA GLY A 994 -12.65 -25.39 -30.19
C GLY A 994 -11.44 -26.29 -29.91
N GLN A 995 -10.21 -25.79 -30.10
CA GLN A 995 -8.98 -26.53 -29.77
C GLN A 995 -8.85 -26.74 -28.25
N TYR A 996 -9.13 -25.69 -27.47
CA TYR A 996 -9.07 -25.72 -26.01
C TYR A 996 -10.02 -26.76 -25.43
N LEU A 997 -11.29 -26.75 -25.84
CA LEU A 997 -12.31 -27.67 -25.30
C LEU A 997 -11.96 -29.14 -25.54
N ARG A 998 -11.46 -29.48 -26.73
CA ARG A 998 -10.99 -30.86 -27.03
C ARG A 998 -9.82 -31.26 -26.14
N THR A 999 -8.92 -30.33 -25.86
CA THR A 999 -7.70 -30.61 -25.10
C THR A 999 -8.02 -30.82 -23.61
N ILE A 1000 -8.83 -29.94 -23.01
CA ILE A 1000 -9.24 -30.08 -21.60
C ILE A 1000 -10.03 -31.36 -21.35
N ARG A 1001 -10.92 -31.75 -22.28
CA ARG A 1001 -11.68 -33.00 -22.17
C ARG A 1001 -10.79 -34.26 -22.25
N ASN A 1002 -9.64 -34.18 -22.92
CA ASN A 1002 -8.69 -35.30 -23.01
C ASN A 1002 -7.73 -35.37 -21.82
N GLU A 1003 -7.55 -34.26 -21.08
CA GLU A 1003 -6.66 -34.17 -19.91
C GLU A 1003 -7.37 -34.53 -18.59
N ALA A 1004 -8.69 -34.37 -18.54
CA ALA A 1004 -9.56 -34.82 -17.46
C ALA A 1004 -9.95 -36.30 -17.66
#